data_AF-A0AAD0XED2-F1
#
_entry.id   AF-A0AAD0XED2-F1
#
_cell.length_a   1.000
_cell.length_b   1.000
_cell.length_c   1.000
_cell.angle_alpha   90.00
_cell.angle_beta   90.00
_cell.angle_gamma   90.00
#
_symmetry.space_group_name_H-M   'P 1'
#
loop_
_entity.id
_entity.type
_entity.pdbx_description
1 polymer ?
#
loop_
_entity_poly.entity_id
_entity_poly.type
_entity_poly.pdbx_seq_one_letter_code
_entity_poly.pdbx_strand_id
1 'polypeptide(L)'
;MKKVLFGIVIITALAVYFFQTQPHSVAVEQAEQVKPTTSQTSVVNKKQPNEDSQLQVVNKLKKQISLCRDQSQQQSNKVQTLNQSLVSFFVSELKKGTSVSTLLKYTDLSKINQRTYIALLKDAIIAEQKQQLNITSSLNELANWQGIEAIKGFTNDKVKEMIQQLGDNKHNPPGLTLSVPLDENVQKETLYALLSNTDTFTTYSKTFIKLEGSEVISPATLFVLNANKFTPKEFEQAISSNQFTVNEVATAIKNDIPNEYIIALLQQVPVLDAMPLYEKNTVLYNLADIAVSKFNLPLVKALQTKGVTPTNEPGLFTGLDVAIVNLPKSGNLTLAPLDTKHTQLLDYLKKRGYKAHSGNANEDLNSKGVFFVNDFIYQQGAYINKQDNPAQYAYFSPIGKINNNALPQITEPDNSDVALFLVDLKQQKAQLNNKRQNCELLQQQLKDTEQLHTVMQAYDKVQQVKNKHGSNFVRVLHDIDPVLVNYWWSSLSNQLSNDRSQSTFNEYLSKKEYQKAYEYSLSTVLTQAETDTLFSLLLLNPDDLITTWQNRINPKPPRELTRLSRFSLNHWQALAQAGFDFSITDIHGRDVYTQAASSSVEAVQFLIDNKIPADPSKLGVDILDLALEQSYTKGELSPMIPLALQLVEKFEPNHLARVARLKMFYPEVYQQLIQLNPALKPAQGTELNHYIFDNH
;
A
#
# COMPACT_ATOMS: atom_id res chain seq x y z
N MET A 1 -15.31 17.44 -36.76
CA MET A 1 -14.01 17.87 -36.22
C MET A 1 -13.74 17.50 -34.74
N LYS A 2 -14.59 16.73 -34.05
CA LYS A 2 -14.31 16.18 -32.69
C LYS A 2 -13.65 14.78 -32.68
N LYS A 3 -13.52 14.12 -33.84
CA LYS A 3 -12.95 12.75 -33.98
C LYS A 3 -11.43 12.70 -34.13
N VAL A 4 -10.77 13.85 -34.38
CA VAL A 4 -9.31 13.93 -34.59
C VAL A 4 -8.57 14.33 -33.30
N LEU A 5 -9.23 15.00 -32.36
CA LEU A 5 -8.57 15.44 -31.11
C LEU A 5 -8.24 14.29 -30.15
N PHE A 6 -9.03 13.22 -30.08
CA PHE A 6 -8.76 12.12 -29.14
C PHE A 6 -7.54 11.27 -29.53
N GLY A 7 -7.24 11.13 -30.83
CA GLY A 7 -6.04 10.42 -31.28
C GLY A 7 -4.75 11.19 -30.99
N ILE A 8 -4.78 12.53 -31.11
CA ILE A 8 -3.61 13.38 -30.90
C ILE A 8 -3.22 13.46 -29.41
N VAL A 9 -4.19 13.43 -28.50
CA VAL A 9 -3.95 13.52 -27.04
C VAL A 9 -3.26 12.26 -26.48
N ILE A 10 -3.56 11.07 -27.02
CA ILE A 10 -2.92 9.82 -26.58
C ILE A 10 -1.46 9.75 -27.08
N ILE A 11 -1.20 10.20 -28.31
CA ILE A 11 0.13 10.21 -28.93
C ILE A 11 1.06 11.23 -28.24
N THR A 12 0.54 12.40 -27.85
CA THR A 12 1.34 13.41 -27.12
C THR A 12 1.63 12.99 -25.68
N ALA A 13 0.71 12.30 -25.00
CA ALA A 13 0.97 11.76 -23.66
C ALA A 13 2.06 10.68 -23.65
N LEU A 14 2.11 9.81 -24.66
CA LEU A 14 3.15 8.78 -24.81
C LEU A 14 4.54 9.38 -25.11
N ALA A 15 4.61 10.41 -25.95
CA ALA A 15 5.86 11.09 -26.26
C ALA A 15 6.46 11.84 -25.05
N VAL A 16 5.62 12.51 -24.25
CA VAL A 16 6.07 13.24 -23.04
C VAL A 16 6.57 12.26 -21.96
N TYR A 17 5.94 11.10 -21.82
CA TYR A 17 6.36 10.07 -20.86
C TYR A 17 7.72 9.42 -21.21
N PHE A 18 7.97 9.16 -22.50
CA PHE A 18 9.25 8.60 -22.97
C PHE A 18 10.43 9.57 -22.82
N PHE A 19 10.19 10.88 -22.94
CA PHE A 19 11.25 11.89 -22.75
C PHE A 19 11.65 12.09 -21.28
N GLN A 20 10.79 11.72 -20.31
CA GLN A 20 11.08 11.91 -18.88
C GLN A 20 11.75 10.71 -18.19
N THR A 21 11.84 9.54 -18.84
CA THR A 21 12.22 8.29 -18.16
C THR A 21 13.51 7.62 -18.66
N GLN A 22 14.32 8.27 -19.51
CA GLN A 22 15.63 7.72 -19.86
C GLN A 22 16.62 7.82 -18.67
N PRO A 23 17.18 6.70 -18.17
CA PRO A 23 18.32 6.76 -17.28
C PRO A 23 19.59 7.07 -18.08
N HIS A 24 20.27 8.16 -17.74
CA HIS A 24 21.63 8.43 -18.21
C HIS A 24 22.56 7.32 -17.74
N SER A 25 23.05 6.49 -18.66
CA SER A 25 24.14 5.56 -18.41
C SER A 25 25.47 6.25 -18.72
N VAL A 26 26.27 6.51 -17.68
CA VAL A 26 27.65 6.96 -17.81
C VAL A 26 28.54 5.72 -17.82
N ALA A 27 29.35 5.59 -18.87
CA ALA A 27 30.33 4.52 -19.03
C ALA A 27 31.39 4.58 -17.92
N VAL A 28 31.66 3.43 -17.28
CA VAL A 28 32.74 3.28 -16.30
C VAL A 28 34.00 2.90 -17.06
N GLU A 29 34.96 3.83 -17.08
CA GLU A 29 36.30 3.64 -17.63
C GLU A 29 37.15 2.81 -16.65
N GLN A 30 37.77 1.74 -17.17
CA GLN A 30 38.70 0.88 -16.44
C GLN A 30 40.02 1.62 -16.19
N ALA A 31 40.47 1.70 -14.94
CA ALA A 31 41.83 2.14 -14.61
C ALA A 31 42.57 1.08 -13.77
N GLU A 32 43.52 0.46 -14.47
CA GLU A 32 44.76 -0.24 -14.12
C GLU A 32 45.08 -0.78 -12.72
N GLN A 33 45.58 -2.02 -12.77
CA GLN A 33 46.32 -2.74 -11.74
C GLN A 33 47.64 -2.05 -11.40
N VAL A 34 47.93 -1.86 -10.11
CA VAL A 34 49.29 -1.63 -9.61
C VAL A 34 49.65 -2.72 -8.61
N LYS A 35 50.73 -3.47 -8.92
CA LYS A 35 51.33 -4.53 -8.10
C LYS A 35 52.21 -3.92 -6.98
N PRO A 36 52.49 -4.70 -5.92
CA PRO A 36 52.97 -4.20 -4.63
C PRO A 36 54.49 -4.01 -4.61
N THR A 37 54.97 -3.04 -3.82
CA THR A 37 56.37 -2.98 -3.40
C THR A 37 56.45 -2.92 -1.88
N THR A 38 57.03 -3.97 -1.32
CA THR A 38 57.43 -4.12 0.08
C THR A 38 58.71 -3.33 0.34
N SER A 39 58.81 -2.61 1.46
CA SER A 39 59.99 -2.64 2.35
C SER A 39 59.72 -1.90 3.66
N GLN A 40 60.06 -2.56 4.75
CA GLN A 40 59.86 -2.19 6.15
C GLN A 40 60.75 -1.02 6.59
N THR A 41 60.27 -0.23 7.55
CA THR A 41 61.07 0.02 8.77
C THR A 41 60.17 0.22 9.97
N SER A 42 60.47 -0.55 11.00
CA SER A 42 59.86 -0.61 12.32
C SER A 42 60.19 0.61 13.18
N VAL A 43 59.18 1.19 13.82
CA VAL A 43 59.30 1.68 15.21
C VAL A 43 58.00 1.33 15.95
N VAL A 44 58.10 0.30 16.77
CA VAL A 44 57.11 -0.04 17.79
C VAL A 44 57.12 1.07 18.83
N ASN A 45 56.13 1.96 18.78
CA ASN A 45 55.65 2.63 19.97
C ASN A 45 54.32 1.98 20.34
N LYS A 46 54.37 1.06 21.30
CA LYS A 46 53.19 0.63 22.06
C LYS A 46 52.64 1.87 22.77
N LYS A 47 51.77 2.62 22.10
CA LYS A 47 50.78 3.45 22.78
C LYS A 47 49.84 2.49 23.50
N GLN A 48 49.65 2.72 24.80
CA GLN A 48 48.54 2.20 25.57
C GLN A 48 47.24 2.25 24.75
N PRO A 49 46.28 1.33 24.98
CA PRO A 49 45.00 1.40 24.30
C PRO A 49 44.38 2.76 24.64
N ASN A 50 44.34 3.66 23.64
CA ASN A 50 43.50 4.84 23.74
C ASN A 50 42.09 4.29 23.89
N GLU A 51 41.47 4.48 25.05
CA GLU A 51 40.01 4.43 25.13
C GLU A 51 39.50 5.33 24.01
N ASP A 52 38.78 4.75 23.06
CA ASP A 52 38.18 5.52 21.96
C ASP A 52 37.39 6.68 22.61
N SER A 53 37.58 7.90 22.12
CA SER A 53 36.73 9.00 22.59
C SER A 53 35.26 8.65 22.31
N GLN A 54 34.32 9.17 23.10
CA GLN A 54 32.89 8.85 22.91
C GLN A 54 32.41 9.19 21.49
N LEU A 55 32.95 10.24 20.88
CA LEU A 55 32.75 10.56 19.46
C LEU A 55 33.26 9.46 18.52
N GLN A 56 34.43 8.89 18.78
CA GLN A 56 34.97 7.78 17.97
C GLN A 56 34.09 6.53 18.07
N VAL A 57 33.56 6.22 19.26
CA VAL A 57 32.61 5.11 19.46
C VAL A 57 31.30 5.38 18.68
N VAL A 58 30.71 6.57 18.83
CA VAL A 58 29.51 6.99 18.10
C VAL A 58 29.71 6.93 16.58
N ASN A 59 30.84 7.43 16.07
CA ASN A 59 31.14 7.42 14.63
C ASN A 59 31.34 5.99 14.10
N LYS A 60 31.97 5.09 14.87
CA LYS A 60 32.07 3.67 14.50
C LYS A 60 30.69 3.02 14.44
N LEU A 61 29.83 3.25 15.43
CA LEU A 61 28.46 2.73 15.47
C LEU A 61 27.61 3.28 14.30
N LYS A 62 27.65 4.59 14.04
CA LYS A 62 26.96 5.23 12.89
C LYS A 62 27.42 4.63 11.56
N LYS A 63 28.73 4.38 11.39
CA LYS A 63 29.27 3.71 10.20
C LYS A 63 28.76 2.27 10.07
N GLN A 64 28.76 1.50 11.15
CA GLN A 64 28.23 0.12 11.15
C GLN A 64 26.73 0.09 10.85
N ILE A 65 25.95 1.02 11.40
CA ILE A 65 24.52 1.18 11.12
C ILE A 65 24.29 1.53 9.65
N SER A 66 25.09 2.43 9.06
CA SER A 66 25.01 2.74 7.63
C SER A 66 25.23 1.50 6.76
N LEU A 67 26.27 0.72 7.05
CA LEU A 67 26.53 -0.54 6.35
C LEU A 67 25.38 -1.55 6.52
N CYS A 68 24.76 -1.59 7.70
CA CYS A 68 23.56 -2.37 7.97
C CYS A 68 22.35 -1.91 7.15
N ARG A 69 22.16 -0.59 6.96
CA ARG A 69 21.07 -0.02 6.16
C ARG A 69 21.20 -0.42 4.69
N ASP A 70 22.41 -0.35 4.13
CA ASP A 70 22.68 -0.79 2.75
C ASP A 70 22.41 -2.30 2.58
N GLN A 71 22.74 -3.11 3.60
CA GLN A 71 22.42 -4.53 3.63
C GLN A 71 20.91 -4.82 3.77
N SER A 72 20.15 -3.96 4.45
CA SER A 72 18.69 -4.12 4.61
C SER A 72 17.94 -4.01 3.29
N GLN A 73 18.35 -3.09 2.40
CA GLN A 73 17.76 -3.00 1.05
C GLN A 73 18.03 -4.29 0.24
N GLN A 74 19.21 -4.90 0.41
CA GLN A 74 19.51 -6.22 -0.16
C GLN A 74 18.72 -7.35 0.52
N GLN A 75 18.35 -7.23 1.80
CA GLN A 75 17.54 -8.22 2.50
C GLN A 75 16.11 -8.28 1.95
N SER A 76 15.48 -7.14 1.65
CA SER A 76 14.15 -7.12 1.01
C SER A 76 14.14 -7.90 -0.30
N ASN A 77 15.14 -7.64 -1.15
CA ASN A 77 15.31 -8.38 -2.41
C ASN A 77 15.53 -9.88 -2.16
N LYS A 78 16.34 -10.26 -1.16
CA LYS A 78 16.55 -11.66 -0.79
C LYS A 78 15.27 -12.35 -0.31
N VAL A 79 14.45 -11.67 0.50
CA VAL A 79 13.15 -12.21 0.93
C VAL A 79 12.23 -12.41 -0.28
N GLN A 80 12.22 -11.46 -1.23
CA GLN A 80 11.47 -11.61 -2.47
C GLN A 80 11.97 -12.80 -3.31
N THR A 81 13.28 -12.97 -3.46
CA THR A 81 13.88 -14.12 -4.14
C THR A 81 13.50 -15.44 -3.47
N LEU A 82 13.51 -15.50 -2.13
CA LEU A 82 13.09 -16.69 -1.38
C LEU A 82 11.60 -17.01 -1.55
N ASN A 83 10.76 -15.98 -1.62
CA ASN A 83 9.34 -16.17 -1.92
C ASN A 83 9.14 -16.67 -3.37
N GLN A 84 9.89 -16.13 -4.33
CA GLN A 84 9.86 -16.60 -5.73
C GLN A 84 10.36 -18.04 -5.86
N SER A 85 11.41 -18.44 -5.13
CA SER A 85 11.86 -19.84 -5.14
C SER A 85 10.81 -20.78 -4.58
N LEU A 86 10.04 -20.36 -3.56
CA LEU A 86 8.91 -21.16 -3.06
C LEU A 86 7.80 -21.30 -4.10
N VAL A 87 7.47 -20.23 -4.84
CA VAL A 87 6.50 -20.31 -5.95
C VAL A 87 6.99 -21.28 -7.02
N SER A 88 8.25 -21.19 -7.45
CA SER A 88 8.83 -22.12 -8.42
C SER A 88 8.85 -23.57 -7.93
N PHE A 89 9.14 -23.78 -6.64
CA PHE A 89 9.08 -25.10 -6.02
C PHE A 89 7.65 -25.67 -6.06
N PHE A 90 6.64 -24.88 -5.65
CA PHE A 90 5.25 -25.31 -5.75
C PHE A 90 4.82 -25.62 -7.18
N VAL A 91 5.22 -24.83 -8.17
CA VAL A 91 4.96 -25.15 -9.60
C VAL A 91 5.53 -26.52 -9.96
N SER A 92 6.74 -26.83 -9.51
CA SER A 92 7.36 -28.15 -9.74
C SER A 92 6.58 -29.28 -9.06
N GLU A 93 6.11 -29.09 -7.83
CA GLU A 93 5.33 -30.09 -7.10
C GLU A 93 3.96 -30.32 -7.71
N LEU A 94 3.27 -29.25 -8.14
CA LEU A 94 1.99 -29.34 -8.83
C LEU A 94 2.13 -30.14 -10.13
N LYS A 95 3.22 -29.93 -10.90
CA LYS A 95 3.52 -30.71 -12.12
C LYS A 95 3.80 -32.19 -11.86
N LYS A 96 4.35 -32.53 -10.69
CA LYS A 96 4.52 -33.94 -10.27
C LYS A 96 3.19 -34.59 -9.86
N GLY A 97 2.10 -33.83 -9.77
CA GLY A 97 0.79 -34.30 -9.34
C GLY A 97 0.52 -34.15 -7.83
N THR A 98 1.39 -33.45 -7.09
CA THR A 98 1.15 -33.15 -5.67
C THR A 98 -0.08 -32.25 -5.53
N SER A 99 -1.10 -32.68 -4.78
CA SER A 99 -2.34 -31.90 -4.62
C SER A 99 -2.12 -30.62 -3.81
N VAL A 100 -2.91 -29.57 -4.11
CA VAL A 100 -2.89 -28.31 -3.36
C VAL A 100 -3.23 -28.55 -1.88
N SER A 101 -4.20 -29.44 -1.61
CA SER A 101 -4.54 -29.86 -0.26
C SER A 101 -3.37 -30.53 0.48
N THR A 102 -2.46 -31.21 -0.23
CA THR A 102 -1.24 -31.77 0.37
C THR A 102 -0.24 -30.67 0.69
N LEU A 103 0.01 -29.74 -0.24
CA LEU A 103 0.93 -28.61 -0.02
C LEU A 103 0.51 -27.71 1.14
N LEU A 104 -0.80 -27.53 1.36
CA LEU A 104 -1.32 -26.75 2.49
C LEU A 104 -1.08 -27.39 3.86
N LYS A 105 -0.92 -28.72 3.94
CA LYS A 105 -0.61 -29.39 5.22
C LYS A 105 0.75 -28.98 5.78
N TYR A 106 1.68 -28.53 4.93
CA TYR A 106 3.03 -28.15 5.32
C TYR A 106 3.18 -26.67 5.70
N THR A 107 2.08 -25.90 5.75
CA THR A 107 2.11 -24.46 6.01
C THR A 107 2.91 -24.12 7.28
N ASP A 108 2.69 -24.88 8.36
CA ASP A 108 3.33 -24.65 9.66
C ASP A 108 4.85 -24.88 9.67
N LEU A 109 5.38 -25.76 8.81
CA LEU A 109 6.81 -26.01 8.69
C LEU A 109 7.58 -24.81 8.16
N SER A 110 6.96 -24.03 7.27
CA SER A 110 7.59 -22.87 6.64
C SER A 110 7.81 -21.68 7.61
N LYS A 111 7.02 -21.62 8.70
CA LYS A 111 6.87 -20.43 9.58
C LYS A 111 6.51 -19.14 8.82
N ILE A 112 6.07 -19.23 7.57
CA ILE A 112 5.50 -18.12 6.82
C ILE A 112 4.07 -17.91 7.33
N ASN A 113 3.65 -16.64 7.43
CA ASN A 113 2.25 -16.35 7.74
C ASN A 113 1.33 -17.09 6.74
N GLN A 114 0.33 -17.82 7.24
CA GLN A 114 -0.56 -18.66 6.45
C GLN A 114 -1.16 -17.92 5.24
N ARG A 115 -1.56 -16.65 5.38
CA ARG A 115 -2.11 -15.86 4.27
C ARG A 115 -1.10 -15.66 3.16
N THR A 116 0.15 -15.39 3.52
CA THR A 116 1.25 -15.23 2.56
C THR A 116 1.57 -16.57 1.89
N TYR A 117 1.59 -17.67 2.64
CA TYR A 117 1.80 -19.01 2.09
C TYR A 117 0.73 -19.38 1.05
N ILE A 118 -0.55 -19.18 1.39
CA ILE A 118 -1.69 -19.41 0.48
C ILE A 118 -1.58 -18.52 -0.76
N ALA A 119 -1.22 -17.24 -0.62
CA ALA A 119 -1.04 -16.33 -1.75
C ALA A 119 0.05 -16.82 -2.72
N LEU A 120 1.22 -17.24 -2.19
CA LEU A 120 2.30 -17.79 -3.01
C LEU A 120 1.91 -19.12 -3.66
N LEU A 121 1.12 -19.96 -2.99
CA LEU A 121 0.59 -21.19 -3.57
C LEU A 121 -0.41 -20.90 -4.70
N LYS A 122 -1.28 -19.89 -4.57
CA LYS A 122 -2.15 -19.44 -5.66
C LYS A 122 -1.36 -18.93 -6.86
N ASP A 123 -0.31 -18.14 -6.61
CA ASP A 123 0.58 -17.68 -7.67
C ASP A 123 1.20 -18.86 -8.42
N ALA A 124 1.58 -19.92 -7.70
CA ALA A 124 2.10 -21.14 -8.30
C ALA A 124 1.05 -21.90 -9.12
N ILE A 125 -0.19 -22.04 -8.62
CA ILE A 125 -1.30 -22.67 -9.35
C ILE A 125 -1.56 -21.92 -10.67
N ILE A 126 -1.64 -20.59 -10.61
CA ILE A 126 -1.85 -19.75 -11.80
C ILE A 126 -0.65 -19.85 -12.75
N ALA A 127 0.58 -19.89 -12.23
CA ALA A 127 1.79 -19.99 -13.04
C ALA A 127 1.95 -21.34 -13.73
N GLU A 128 1.52 -22.43 -13.08
CA GLU A 128 1.48 -23.77 -13.67
C GLU A 128 0.45 -23.81 -14.79
N GLN A 129 -0.79 -23.38 -14.53
CA GLN A 129 -1.86 -23.38 -15.53
C GLN A 129 -1.53 -22.50 -16.75
N LYS A 130 -0.84 -21.38 -16.55
CA LYS A 130 -0.40 -20.50 -17.66
C LYS A 130 0.60 -21.17 -18.61
N GLN A 131 1.35 -22.18 -18.16
CA GLN A 131 2.30 -22.90 -19.01
C GLN A 131 1.60 -23.85 -20.00
N GLN A 132 0.33 -24.14 -19.77
CA GLN A 132 -0.51 -24.94 -20.67
C GLN A 132 -1.18 -24.08 -21.76
N LEU A 133 -1.02 -22.75 -21.72
CA LEU A 133 -1.62 -21.82 -22.66
C LEU A 133 -0.59 -21.22 -23.63
N ASN A 134 -1.03 -20.96 -24.86
CA ASN A 134 -0.29 -20.16 -25.82
C ASN A 134 -0.43 -18.68 -25.45
N ILE A 135 0.55 -18.12 -24.75
CA ILE A 135 0.56 -16.73 -24.33
C ILE A 135 1.65 -15.97 -25.09
N THR A 136 1.27 -14.87 -25.73
CA THR A 136 2.19 -13.94 -26.37
C THR A 136 2.25 -12.62 -25.62
N SER A 137 3.44 -12.07 -25.46
CA SER A 137 3.64 -10.68 -25.02
C SER A 137 3.86 -9.74 -26.20
N SER A 138 3.82 -10.27 -27.44
CA SER A 138 4.13 -9.48 -28.62
C SER A 138 2.91 -8.77 -29.18
N LEU A 139 3.01 -7.44 -29.34
CA LEU A 139 1.99 -6.65 -30.03
C LEU A 139 1.87 -7.00 -31.52
N ASN A 140 2.93 -7.55 -32.13
CA ASN A 140 2.90 -7.99 -33.52
C ASN A 140 1.84 -9.06 -33.77
N GLU A 141 1.62 -9.95 -32.81
CA GLU A 141 0.58 -10.97 -32.93
C GLU A 141 -0.81 -10.33 -33.03
N LEU A 142 -1.10 -9.34 -32.18
CA LEU A 142 -2.36 -8.60 -32.22
C LEU A 142 -2.53 -7.85 -33.55
N ALA A 143 -1.43 -7.28 -34.08
CA ALA A 143 -1.43 -6.56 -35.35
C ALA A 143 -1.70 -7.46 -36.56
N ASN A 144 -1.59 -8.78 -36.41
CA ASN A 144 -1.81 -9.76 -37.47
C ASN A 144 -3.15 -10.50 -37.33
N TRP A 145 -3.87 -10.33 -36.22
CA TRP A 145 -5.17 -10.95 -36.05
C TRP A 145 -6.19 -10.38 -37.04
N GLN A 146 -6.88 -11.28 -37.73
CA GLN A 146 -8.02 -10.94 -38.56
C GLN A 146 -9.22 -10.62 -37.67
N GLY A 147 -9.92 -9.53 -37.96
CA GLY A 147 -11.11 -9.10 -37.20
C GLY A 147 -10.80 -8.31 -35.92
N ILE A 148 -9.58 -7.77 -35.78
CA ILE A 148 -9.17 -6.94 -34.62
C ILE A 148 -10.07 -5.70 -34.44
N GLU A 149 -10.75 -5.28 -35.49
CA GLU A 149 -11.76 -4.21 -35.50
C GLU A 149 -12.98 -4.51 -34.60
N ALA A 150 -13.13 -5.74 -34.11
CA ALA A 150 -14.08 -6.05 -33.03
C ALA A 150 -13.77 -5.28 -31.73
N ILE A 151 -12.54 -4.78 -31.57
CA ILE A 151 -12.15 -3.82 -30.52
C ILE A 151 -12.35 -2.40 -31.05
N LYS A 152 -13.06 -1.58 -30.29
CA LYS A 152 -13.43 -0.23 -30.72
C LYS A 152 -12.19 0.62 -31.02
N GLY A 153 -12.13 1.11 -32.26
CA GLY A 153 -11.08 2.02 -32.69
C GLY A 153 -9.77 1.33 -33.11
N PHE A 154 -9.70 0.00 -33.06
CA PHE A 154 -8.56 -0.78 -33.53
C PHE A 154 -8.72 -1.12 -35.02
N THR A 155 -7.58 -1.15 -35.71
CA THR A 155 -7.38 -1.74 -37.05
C THR A 155 -5.96 -2.30 -37.07
N ASN A 156 -5.66 -3.25 -37.96
CA ASN A 156 -4.30 -3.78 -38.06
C ASN A 156 -3.25 -2.66 -38.25
N ASP A 157 -3.53 -1.65 -39.08
CA ASP A 157 -2.63 -0.52 -39.32
C ASP A 157 -2.41 0.35 -38.09
N LYS A 158 -3.46 0.62 -37.30
CA LYS A 158 -3.33 1.39 -36.06
C LYS A 158 -2.51 0.65 -35.00
N VAL A 159 -2.65 -0.67 -34.91
CA VAL A 159 -1.83 -1.47 -33.99
C VAL A 159 -0.37 -1.44 -34.45
N LYS A 160 -0.09 -1.51 -35.75
CA LYS A 160 1.27 -1.35 -36.31
C LYS A 160 1.85 0.04 -36.05
N GLU A 161 1.05 1.10 -36.20
CA GLU A 161 1.45 2.47 -35.87
C GLU A 161 1.80 2.60 -34.39
N MET A 162 0.96 2.06 -33.50
CA MET A 162 1.23 2.02 -32.06
C MET A 162 2.53 1.29 -31.73
N ILE A 163 2.81 0.16 -32.40
CA ILE A 163 4.07 -0.58 -32.23
C ILE A 163 5.27 0.29 -32.65
N GLN A 164 5.18 1.00 -33.79
CA GLN A 164 6.23 1.90 -34.25
C GLN A 164 6.49 3.05 -33.26
N GLN A 165 5.42 3.62 -32.69
CA GLN A 165 5.53 4.71 -31.73
C GLN A 165 6.13 4.27 -30.39
N LEU A 166 5.87 3.04 -29.95
CA LEU A 166 6.41 2.50 -28.70
C LEU A 166 7.90 2.13 -28.80
N GLY A 167 8.42 1.88 -30.01
CA GLY A 167 9.81 1.45 -30.22
C GLY A 167 10.15 0.05 -29.68
N ASP A 168 9.22 -0.60 -28.99
CA ASP A 168 9.30 -1.96 -28.47
C ASP A 168 7.94 -2.65 -28.67
N ASN A 169 7.99 -3.93 -29.04
CA ASN A 169 6.83 -4.76 -29.29
C ASN A 169 6.77 -6.02 -28.41
N LYS A 170 7.71 -6.21 -27.49
CA LYS A 170 7.81 -7.38 -26.60
C LYS A 170 7.67 -7.04 -25.12
N HIS A 171 8.02 -5.82 -24.71
CA HIS A 171 7.89 -5.40 -23.32
C HIS A 171 6.76 -4.38 -23.15
N ASN A 172 6.00 -4.56 -22.07
CA ASN A 172 4.98 -3.58 -21.69
C ASN A 172 5.66 -2.34 -21.10
N PRO A 173 5.27 -1.12 -21.52
CA PRO A 173 5.76 0.10 -20.89
C PRO A 173 5.47 0.07 -19.38
N PRO A 174 6.44 0.39 -18.50
CA PRO A 174 6.23 0.38 -17.06
C PRO A 174 5.05 1.29 -16.67
N GLY A 175 4.10 0.76 -15.90
CA GLY A 175 2.96 1.53 -15.38
C GLY A 175 1.86 1.88 -16.37
N LEU A 176 1.95 1.48 -17.65
CA LEU A 176 0.89 1.72 -18.62
C LEU A 176 -0.17 0.61 -18.58
N THR A 177 -1.44 0.99 -18.59
CA THR A 177 -2.57 0.07 -18.79
C THR A 177 -3.65 0.79 -19.60
N LEU A 178 -4.10 0.18 -20.69
CA LEU A 178 -5.11 0.75 -21.60
C LEU A 178 -6.34 -0.15 -21.63
N SER A 179 -7.43 0.28 -21.01
CA SER A 179 -8.72 -0.42 -21.11
C SER A 179 -9.43 -0.03 -22.41
N VAL A 180 -9.88 -1.03 -23.18
CA VAL A 180 -10.52 -0.85 -24.49
C VAL A 180 -11.86 -1.56 -24.55
N PRO A 181 -12.94 -0.89 -25.00
CA PRO A 181 -14.25 -1.51 -25.19
C PRO A 181 -14.34 -2.28 -26.50
N LEU A 182 -15.34 -3.16 -26.61
CA LEU A 182 -15.76 -3.77 -27.87
C LEU A 182 -16.44 -2.74 -28.78
N ASP A 183 -16.39 -2.95 -30.09
CA ASP A 183 -17.17 -2.14 -31.03
C ASP A 183 -18.62 -2.62 -31.10
N GLU A 184 -19.54 -1.82 -30.55
CA GLU A 184 -20.98 -2.09 -30.58
C GLU A 184 -21.54 -2.21 -32.00
N ASN A 185 -20.89 -1.62 -33.01
CA ASN A 185 -21.31 -1.61 -34.41
C ASN A 185 -20.46 -2.54 -35.30
N VAL A 186 -19.71 -3.46 -34.69
CA VAL A 186 -18.93 -4.46 -35.42
C VAL A 186 -19.80 -5.22 -36.42
N GLN A 187 -19.28 -5.38 -37.63
CA GLN A 187 -19.97 -6.10 -38.70
C GLN A 187 -19.76 -7.62 -38.55
N LYS A 188 -20.73 -8.41 -39.00
CA LYS A 188 -20.66 -9.88 -38.87
C LYS A 188 -19.46 -10.46 -39.62
N GLU A 189 -19.08 -9.86 -40.74
CA GLU A 189 -17.93 -10.26 -41.56
C GLU A 189 -16.62 -10.15 -40.76
N THR A 190 -16.47 -9.08 -39.97
CA THR A 190 -15.35 -8.89 -39.04
C THR A 190 -15.33 -9.99 -37.98
N LEU A 191 -16.49 -10.37 -37.46
CA LEU A 191 -16.60 -11.45 -36.47
C LEU A 191 -16.29 -12.82 -37.07
N TYR A 192 -16.76 -13.13 -38.29
CA TYR A 192 -16.36 -14.35 -38.99
C TYR A 192 -14.85 -14.38 -39.28
N ALA A 193 -14.23 -13.23 -39.57
CA ALA A 193 -12.78 -13.15 -39.78
C ALA A 193 -11.98 -13.55 -38.52
N LEU A 194 -12.51 -13.37 -37.31
CA LEU A 194 -11.86 -13.84 -36.07
C LEU A 194 -11.67 -15.36 -36.07
N LEU A 195 -12.59 -16.12 -36.66
CA LEU A 195 -12.54 -17.58 -36.74
C LEU A 195 -11.46 -18.10 -37.71
N SER A 196 -11.01 -17.25 -38.64
CA SER A 196 -9.99 -17.57 -39.65
C SER A 196 -8.55 -17.51 -39.11
N ASN A 197 -8.34 -17.11 -37.85
CA ASN A 197 -7.02 -17.06 -37.20
C ASN A 197 -6.54 -18.46 -36.78
N THR A 198 -6.41 -19.42 -37.70
CA THR A 198 -6.24 -20.85 -37.38
C THR A 198 -5.13 -21.15 -36.37
N ASP A 199 -3.97 -20.53 -36.53
CA ASP A 199 -2.79 -20.83 -35.70
C ASP A 199 -2.80 -20.05 -34.37
N THR A 200 -3.51 -18.92 -34.33
CA THR A 200 -3.50 -17.99 -33.19
C THR A 200 -4.87 -17.83 -32.53
N PHE A 201 -5.85 -18.66 -32.89
CA PHE A 201 -7.25 -18.51 -32.48
C PHE A 201 -7.41 -18.44 -30.95
N THR A 202 -6.71 -19.31 -30.24
CA THR A 202 -6.64 -19.39 -28.78
C THR A 202 -5.28 -18.93 -28.23
N THR A 203 -4.57 -18.06 -28.97
CA THR A 203 -3.37 -17.39 -28.47
C THR A 203 -3.74 -16.15 -27.67
N TYR A 204 -3.35 -16.11 -26.40
CA TYR A 204 -3.70 -15.05 -25.47
C TYR A 204 -2.64 -13.96 -25.43
N SER A 205 -3.06 -12.72 -25.66
CA SER A 205 -2.23 -11.54 -25.53
C SER A 205 -2.09 -11.12 -24.05
N LYS A 206 -0.84 -11.03 -23.58
CA LYS A 206 -0.47 -10.45 -22.29
C LYS A 206 0.28 -9.14 -22.50
N THR A 207 -0.45 -8.13 -22.96
CA THR A 207 0.07 -6.78 -23.18
C THR A 207 -0.51 -5.78 -22.16
N PHE A 208 -0.16 -4.49 -22.27
CA PHE A 208 -0.75 -3.42 -21.48
C PHE A 208 -2.23 -3.12 -21.87
N ILE A 209 -2.73 -3.71 -22.96
CA ILE A 209 -4.10 -3.55 -23.43
C ILE A 209 -5.00 -4.51 -22.66
N LYS A 210 -6.09 -3.98 -22.11
CA LYS A 210 -7.08 -4.71 -21.32
C LYS A 210 -8.45 -4.59 -21.99
N LEU A 211 -9.08 -5.71 -22.30
CA LEU A 211 -10.37 -5.74 -22.95
C LEU A 211 -11.48 -5.64 -21.90
N GLU A 212 -12.45 -4.75 -22.10
CA GLU A 212 -13.63 -4.72 -21.25
C GLU A 212 -14.39 -6.05 -21.34
N GLY A 213 -14.72 -6.63 -20.18
CA GLY A 213 -15.40 -7.92 -20.09
C GLY A 213 -14.46 -9.14 -20.12
N SER A 214 -13.15 -8.99 -20.29
CA SER A 214 -12.23 -10.14 -20.24
C SER A 214 -10.83 -9.80 -19.73
N GLU A 215 -10.26 -10.66 -18.88
CA GLU A 215 -8.86 -10.56 -18.45
C GLU A 215 -7.86 -11.06 -19.50
N VAL A 216 -8.33 -11.86 -20.45
CA VAL A 216 -7.54 -12.42 -21.55
C VAL A 216 -8.03 -11.86 -22.88
N ILE A 217 -7.14 -11.69 -23.85
CA ILE A 217 -7.50 -11.23 -25.19
C ILE A 217 -6.99 -12.28 -26.19
N SER A 218 -7.90 -12.84 -26.99
CA SER A 218 -7.62 -13.73 -28.11
C SER A 218 -8.71 -13.54 -29.17
N PRO A 219 -8.49 -13.96 -30.44
CA PRO A 219 -9.54 -13.99 -31.44
C PRO A 219 -10.79 -14.77 -30.97
N ALA A 220 -10.60 -15.91 -30.30
CA ALA A 220 -11.69 -16.69 -29.71
C ALA A 220 -12.46 -15.92 -28.64
N THR A 221 -11.77 -15.19 -27.76
CA THR A 221 -12.40 -14.36 -26.73
C THR A 221 -13.23 -13.23 -27.35
N LEU A 222 -12.69 -12.53 -28.35
CA LEU A 222 -13.39 -11.46 -29.06
C LEU A 222 -14.65 -11.97 -29.76
N PHE A 223 -14.58 -13.16 -30.34
CA PHE A 223 -15.74 -13.80 -30.98
C PHE A 223 -16.83 -14.12 -29.95
N VAL A 224 -16.47 -14.74 -28.83
CA VAL A 224 -17.41 -15.12 -27.77
C VAL A 224 -18.08 -13.92 -27.13
N LEU A 225 -17.35 -12.84 -26.86
CA LEU A 225 -17.95 -11.62 -26.31
C LEU A 225 -18.97 -10.96 -27.24
N ASN A 226 -18.91 -11.26 -28.54
CA ASN A 226 -19.86 -10.80 -29.56
C ASN A 226 -20.90 -11.87 -29.94
N ALA A 227 -21.04 -12.95 -29.16
CA ALA A 227 -21.97 -14.05 -29.47
C ALA A 227 -23.42 -13.58 -29.72
N ASN A 228 -23.87 -12.55 -29.00
CA ASN A 228 -25.22 -11.99 -29.11
C ASN A 228 -25.51 -11.29 -30.46
N LYS A 229 -24.51 -11.08 -31.32
CA LYS A 229 -24.69 -10.58 -32.69
C LYS A 229 -25.19 -11.67 -33.65
N PHE A 230 -25.12 -12.92 -33.23
CA PHE A 230 -25.59 -14.08 -33.97
C PHE A 230 -26.87 -14.61 -33.33
N THR A 231 -27.70 -15.30 -34.12
CA THR A 231 -28.74 -16.15 -33.52
C THR A 231 -28.10 -17.40 -32.90
N PRO A 232 -28.73 -18.10 -31.93
CA PRO A 232 -28.12 -19.29 -31.32
C PRO A 232 -27.68 -20.36 -32.33
N LYS A 233 -28.50 -20.61 -33.37
CA LYS A 233 -28.18 -21.56 -34.44
C LYS A 233 -27.02 -21.09 -35.33
N GLU A 234 -27.01 -19.81 -35.67
CA GLU A 234 -25.95 -19.21 -36.47
C GLU A 234 -24.62 -19.26 -35.71
N PHE A 235 -24.64 -18.96 -34.41
CA PHE A 235 -23.47 -19.07 -33.55
C PHE A 235 -22.96 -20.51 -33.45
N GLU A 236 -23.84 -21.48 -33.20
CA GLU A 236 -23.50 -22.90 -33.15
C GLU A 236 -22.85 -23.38 -34.46
N GLN A 237 -23.38 -22.96 -35.60
CA GLN A 237 -22.79 -23.24 -36.92
C GLN A 237 -21.42 -22.57 -37.07
N ALA A 238 -21.30 -21.30 -36.68
CA ALA A 238 -20.07 -20.53 -36.81
C ALA A 238 -18.90 -21.13 -35.99
N ILE A 239 -19.17 -21.62 -34.78
CA ILE A 239 -18.13 -22.19 -33.91
C ILE A 239 -17.77 -23.64 -34.25
N SER A 240 -18.51 -24.31 -35.14
CA SER A 240 -18.43 -25.77 -35.35
C SER A 240 -17.07 -26.27 -35.87
N SER A 241 -16.26 -25.41 -36.49
CA SER A 241 -14.94 -25.74 -37.02
C SER A 241 -13.77 -25.40 -36.10
N ASN A 242 -14.02 -24.74 -34.97
CA ASN A 242 -12.97 -24.17 -34.13
C ASN A 242 -13.03 -24.77 -32.72
N GLN A 243 -11.85 -25.08 -32.17
CA GLN A 243 -11.75 -25.54 -30.78
C GLN A 243 -11.58 -24.35 -29.84
N PHE A 244 -12.34 -24.37 -28.77
CA PHE A 244 -12.31 -23.38 -27.70
C PHE A 244 -11.71 -23.99 -26.44
N THR A 245 -11.36 -23.14 -25.48
CA THR A 245 -10.89 -23.60 -24.17
C THR A 245 -11.91 -23.26 -23.07
N VAL A 246 -11.65 -23.73 -21.86
CA VAL A 246 -12.39 -23.32 -20.66
C VAL A 246 -12.34 -21.81 -20.41
N ASN A 247 -11.34 -21.08 -20.94
CA ASN A 247 -11.22 -19.63 -20.73
C ASN A 247 -12.30 -18.85 -21.49
N GLU A 248 -12.63 -19.26 -22.71
CA GLU A 248 -13.71 -18.64 -23.48
C GLU A 248 -15.08 -18.93 -22.86
N VAL A 249 -15.30 -20.15 -22.37
CA VAL A 249 -16.53 -20.49 -21.64
C VAL A 249 -16.63 -19.69 -20.34
N ALA A 250 -15.54 -19.59 -19.57
CA ALA A 250 -15.47 -18.77 -18.37
C ALA A 250 -15.81 -17.31 -18.65
N THR A 251 -15.28 -16.75 -19.75
CA THR A 251 -15.59 -15.41 -20.22
C THR A 251 -17.08 -15.26 -20.52
N ALA A 252 -17.68 -16.22 -21.23
CA ALA A 252 -19.11 -16.20 -21.54
C ALA A 252 -19.99 -16.20 -20.26
N ILE A 253 -19.66 -17.06 -19.28
CA ILE A 253 -20.37 -17.13 -18.00
C ILE A 253 -20.25 -15.80 -17.25
N LYS A 254 -19.05 -15.19 -17.23
CA LYS A 254 -18.80 -13.96 -16.49
C LYS A 254 -19.51 -12.74 -17.08
N ASN A 255 -19.73 -12.73 -18.39
CA ASN A 255 -20.44 -11.67 -19.08
C ASN A 255 -21.94 -11.95 -19.23
N ASP A 256 -22.46 -12.95 -18.49
CA ASP A 256 -23.89 -13.29 -18.45
C ASP A 256 -24.47 -13.56 -19.87
N ILE A 257 -23.64 -14.15 -20.75
CA ILE A 257 -24.07 -14.60 -22.08
C ILE A 257 -25.15 -15.68 -21.91
N PRO A 258 -26.22 -15.70 -22.74
CA PRO A 258 -27.30 -16.66 -22.57
C PRO A 258 -26.85 -18.12 -22.63
N ASN A 259 -27.50 -18.98 -21.84
CA ASN A 259 -27.08 -20.37 -21.64
C ASN A 259 -27.06 -21.20 -22.92
N GLU A 260 -27.91 -20.92 -23.91
CA GLU A 260 -27.86 -21.60 -25.21
C GLU A 260 -26.49 -21.47 -25.92
N TYR A 261 -25.87 -20.28 -25.90
CA TYR A 261 -24.56 -20.04 -26.50
C TYR A 261 -23.46 -20.73 -25.69
N ILE A 262 -23.54 -20.66 -24.35
CA ILE A 262 -22.59 -21.33 -23.46
C ILE A 262 -22.65 -22.84 -23.66
N ILE A 263 -23.85 -23.42 -23.78
CA ILE A 263 -24.04 -24.86 -24.02
C ILE A 263 -23.48 -25.27 -25.39
N ALA A 264 -23.64 -24.44 -26.43
CA ALA A 264 -23.01 -24.67 -27.72
C ALA A 264 -21.47 -24.64 -27.62
N LEU A 265 -20.91 -23.64 -26.92
CA LEU A 265 -19.45 -23.56 -26.66
C LEU A 265 -18.92 -24.78 -25.93
N LEU A 266 -19.63 -25.31 -24.93
CA LEU A 266 -19.24 -26.51 -24.20
C LEU A 266 -19.09 -27.76 -25.08
N GLN A 267 -19.62 -27.77 -26.31
CA GLN A 267 -19.39 -28.86 -27.27
C GLN A 267 -18.07 -28.72 -28.02
N GLN A 268 -17.50 -27.50 -28.07
CA GLN A 268 -16.27 -27.18 -28.78
C GLN A 268 -15.02 -27.14 -27.87
N VAL A 269 -15.16 -27.53 -26.60
CA VAL A 269 -14.07 -27.57 -25.63
C VAL A 269 -13.67 -29.02 -25.35
N PRO A 270 -12.46 -29.47 -25.76
CA PRO A 270 -12.04 -30.86 -25.58
C PRO A 270 -11.82 -31.26 -24.12
N VAL A 271 -11.31 -30.35 -23.29
CA VAL A 271 -10.93 -30.59 -21.89
C VAL A 271 -11.72 -29.65 -20.99
N LEU A 272 -12.84 -30.14 -20.44
CA LEU A 272 -13.81 -29.33 -19.69
C LEU A 272 -13.50 -29.18 -18.20
N ASP A 273 -12.65 -30.04 -17.66
CA ASP A 273 -12.21 -30.08 -16.27
C ASP A 273 -10.94 -29.24 -16.00
N ALA A 274 -10.35 -28.65 -17.05
CA ALA A 274 -9.23 -27.73 -16.93
C ALA A 274 -9.59 -26.47 -16.13
N MET A 275 -8.60 -25.93 -15.41
CA MET A 275 -8.77 -24.70 -14.63
C MET A 275 -8.86 -23.46 -15.54
N PRO A 276 -9.97 -22.70 -15.48
CA PRO A 276 -10.09 -21.44 -16.23
C PRO A 276 -9.26 -20.32 -15.60
N LEU A 277 -8.50 -19.60 -16.43
CA LEU A 277 -7.71 -18.43 -16.06
C LEU A 277 -8.47 -17.15 -16.39
N TYR A 278 -9.29 -16.69 -15.45
CA TYR A 278 -10.23 -15.57 -15.69
C TYR A 278 -10.08 -14.39 -14.73
N GLU A 279 -9.48 -14.54 -13.54
CA GLU A 279 -9.23 -13.45 -12.58
C GLU A 279 -7.81 -13.57 -12.01
N LYS A 280 -7.08 -12.44 -11.92
CA LYS A 280 -5.68 -12.43 -11.47
C LYS A 280 -5.48 -12.96 -10.04
N ASN A 281 -6.49 -12.82 -9.17
CA ASN A 281 -6.36 -13.06 -7.73
C ASN A 281 -7.30 -14.16 -7.20
N THR A 282 -8.10 -14.78 -8.07
CA THR A 282 -9.10 -15.79 -7.69
C THR A 282 -8.78 -17.10 -8.38
N VAL A 283 -8.69 -18.17 -7.59
CA VAL A 283 -8.47 -19.54 -8.08
C VAL A 283 -9.78 -20.30 -7.92
N LEU A 284 -10.48 -20.55 -9.03
CA LEU A 284 -11.61 -21.47 -9.12
C LEU A 284 -11.19 -22.61 -10.06
N TYR A 285 -11.42 -23.86 -9.66
CA TYR A 285 -10.80 -25.01 -10.32
C TYR A 285 -11.49 -25.44 -11.60
N ASN A 286 -12.76 -25.09 -11.79
CA ASN A 286 -13.49 -25.51 -12.97
C ASN A 286 -14.63 -24.54 -13.34
N LEU A 287 -15.26 -24.82 -14.49
CA LEU A 287 -16.37 -24.02 -15.01
C LEU A 287 -17.61 -24.02 -14.11
N ALA A 288 -17.83 -25.09 -13.32
CA ALA A 288 -18.99 -25.16 -12.44
C ALA A 288 -18.82 -24.22 -11.24
N ASP A 289 -17.61 -24.02 -10.74
CA ASP A 289 -17.32 -23.00 -9.72
C ASP A 289 -17.62 -21.58 -10.24
N ILE A 290 -17.29 -21.30 -11.50
CA ILE A 290 -17.62 -20.00 -12.13
C ILE A 290 -19.14 -19.84 -12.26
N ALA A 291 -19.85 -20.87 -12.74
CA ALA A 291 -21.31 -20.85 -12.84
C ALA A 291 -21.98 -20.66 -11.47
N VAL A 292 -21.42 -21.26 -10.41
CA VAL A 292 -21.83 -21.05 -9.03
C VAL A 292 -21.62 -19.60 -8.59
N SER A 293 -20.47 -18.98 -8.91
CA SER A 293 -20.20 -17.56 -8.59
C SER A 293 -21.22 -16.60 -9.21
N LYS A 294 -21.89 -17.02 -10.30
CA LYS A 294 -22.91 -16.26 -11.02
C LYS A 294 -24.34 -16.65 -10.69
N PHE A 295 -24.54 -17.58 -9.75
CA PHE A 295 -25.86 -18.13 -9.41
C PHE A 295 -26.62 -18.75 -10.60
N ASN A 296 -25.90 -19.30 -11.59
CA ASN A 296 -26.48 -19.87 -12.81
C ASN A 296 -26.76 -21.38 -12.65
N LEU A 297 -27.81 -21.70 -11.89
CA LEU A 297 -28.18 -23.10 -11.60
C LEU A 297 -28.44 -23.97 -12.85
N PRO A 298 -29.12 -23.49 -13.92
CA PRO A 298 -29.29 -24.30 -15.13
C PRO A 298 -27.95 -24.74 -15.74
N LEU A 299 -26.97 -23.83 -15.77
CA LEU A 299 -25.64 -24.14 -16.29
C LEU A 299 -24.87 -25.09 -15.36
N VAL A 300 -24.96 -24.92 -14.03
CA VAL A 300 -24.37 -25.87 -13.06
C VAL A 300 -24.89 -27.30 -13.32
N LYS A 301 -26.19 -27.45 -13.60
CA LYS A 301 -26.78 -28.75 -13.94
C LYS A 301 -26.27 -29.29 -15.29
N ALA A 302 -26.13 -28.43 -16.29
CA ALA A 302 -25.62 -28.82 -17.61
C ALA A 302 -24.13 -29.22 -17.58
N LEU A 303 -23.31 -28.56 -16.76
CA LEU A 303 -21.92 -28.93 -16.54
C LEU A 303 -21.82 -30.28 -15.79
N GLN A 304 -22.71 -30.51 -14.82
CA GLN A 304 -22.76 -31.79 -14.10
C GLN A 304 -23.01 -32.98 -15.04
N THR A 305 -23.86 -32.85 -16.07
CA THR A 305 -24.09 -33.95 -17.03
C THR A 305 -22.88 -34.24 -17.91
N LYS A 306 -21.92 -33.30 -17.99
CA LYS A 306 -20.62 -33.44 -18.66
C LYS A 306 -19.49 -33.82 -17.71
N GLY A 307 -19.80 -34.19 -16.46
CA GLY A 307 -18.81 -34.60 -15.45
C GLY A 307 -18.12 -33.46 -14.71
N VAL A 308 -18.44 -32.19 -15.01
CA VAL A 308 -17.87 -31.02 -14.33
C VAL A 308 -18.79 -30.62 -13.18
N THR A 309 -18.32 -30.76 -11.94
CA THR A 309 -19.10 -30.43 -10.74
C THR A 309 -18.41 -29.36 -9.90
N PRO A 310 -19.16 -28.54 -9.13
CA PRO A 310 -18.54 -27.57 -8.24
C PRO A 310 -17.55 -28.25 -7.29
N THR A 311 -16.45 -27.59 -6.99
CA THR A 311 -15.42 -28.12 -6.09
C THR A 311 -16.06 -28.47 -4.74
N ASN A 312 -15.67 -29.59 -4.14
CA ASN A 312 -16.19 -30.03 -2.84
C ASN A 312 -15.06 -30.60 -1.99
N GLU A 313 -14.03 -29.77 -1.75
CA GLU A 313 -12.84 -30.16 -1.00
C GLU A 313 -12.81 -29.42 0.35
N PRO A 314 -13.17 -30.09 1.47
CA PRO A 314 -13.21 -29.45 2.79
C PRO A 314 -11.87 -28.91 3.31
N GLY A 315 -10.77 -29.19 2.63
CA GLY A 315 -9.46 -28.61 2.96
C GLY A 315 -9.06 -27.42 2.10
N LEU A 316 -9.84 -27.10 1.07
CA LEU A 316 -9.58 -26.01 0.13
C LEU A 316 -10.75 -25.06 0.10
N PHE A 317 -11.84 -25.45 -0.53
CA PHE A 317 -13.12 -24.75 -0.59
C PHE A 317 -14.18 -25.66 -1.20
N THR A 318 -15.44 -25.25 -1.09
CA THR A 318 -16.57 -25.91 -1.75
C THR A 318 -17.35 -24.94 -2.63
N GLY A 319 -18.24 -25.47 -3.47
CA GLY A 319 -19.21 -24.68 -4.21
C GLY A 319 -20.11 -23.82 -3.30
N LEU A 320 -20.36 -24.22 -2.05
CA LEU A 320 -21.07 -23.33 -1.11
C LEU A 320 -20.20 -22.15 -0.67
N ASP A 321 -18.89 -22.35 -0.48
CA ASP A 321 -17.99 -21.21 -0.20
C ASP A 321 -18.02 -20.22 -1.36
N VAL A 322 -17.89 -20.72 -2.59
CA VAL A 322 -17.94 -19.89 -3.81
C VAL A 322 -19.28 -19.15 -3.91
N ALA A 323 -20.40 -19.82 -3.68
CA ALA A 323 -21.71 -19.17 -3.71
C ALA A 323 -21.82 -18.08 -2.63
N ILE A 324 -21.44 -18.38 -1.39
CA ILE A 324 -21.61 -17.48 -0.24
C ILE A 324 -20.77 -16.21 -0.39
N VAL A 325 -19.51 -16.31 -0.84
CA VAL A 325 -18.66 -15.12 -0.98
C VAL A 325 -19.15 -14.16 -2.06
N ASN A 326 -19.84 -14.68 -3.08
CA ASN A 326 -20.42 -13.93 -4.19
C ASN A 326 -21.86 -13.45 -3.95
N LEU A 327 -22.43 -13.69 -2.77
CA LEU A 327 -23.77 -13.17 -2.45
C LEU A 327 -23.80 -11.64 -2.51
N PRO A 328 -24.95 -11.04 -2.86
CA PRO A 328 -25.08 -9.59 -2.91
C PRO A 328 -24.90 -8.99 -1.52
N LYS A 329 -24.01 -7.99 -1.40
CA LYS A 329 -23.70 -7.29 -0.15
C LYS A 329 -24.13 -5.83 -0.29
N SER A 330 -24.70 -5.27 0.78
CA SER A 330 -24.94 -3.84 0.92
C SER A 330 -23.84 -3.23 1.80
N GLY A 331 -23.45 -1.98 1.52
CA GLY A 331 -22.59 -1.13 2.35
C GLY A 331 -21.59 -1.89 3.24
N ASN A 332 -21.82 -1.85 4.57
CA ASN A 332 -20.98 -2.45 5.62
C ASN A 332 -20.86 -3.99 5.60
N LEU A 333 -20.81 -4.63 4.42
CA LEU A 333 -20.69 -6.08 4.24
C LEU A 333 -21.89 -6.87 4.75
N THR A 334 -23.02 -6.20 4.99
CA THR A 334 -24.28 -6.83 5.36
C THR A 334 -24.88 -7.51 4.13
N LEU A 335 -25.43 -8.71 4.32
CA LEU A 335 -26.06 -9.47 3.25
C LEU A 335 -27.33 -8.75 2.76
N ALA A 336 -27.39 -8.44 1.46
CA ALA A 336 -28.58 -7.86 0.84
C ALA A 336 -29.72 -8.91 0.74
N PRO A 337 -30.99 -8.50 0.51
CA PRO A 337 -32.07 -9.45 0.26
C PRO A 337 -31.73 -10.41 -0.87
N LEU A 338 -31.99 -11.71 -0.64
CA LEU A 338 -31.74 -12.75 -1.62
C LEU A 338 -32.98 -12.96 -2.48
N ASP A 339 -32.79 -13.00 -3.79
CA ASP A 339 -33.84 -13.40 -4.72
C ASP A 339 -33.93 -14.95 -4.86
N THR A 340 -34.85 -15.40 -5.73
CA THR A 340 -35.08 -16.81 -6.02
C THR A 340 -33.87 -17.52 -6.65
N LYS A 341 -33.07 -16.87 -7.50
CA LYS A 341 -31.91 -17.55 -8.13
C LYS A 341 -30.84 -17.89 -7.09
N HIS A 342 -30.63 -17.01 -6.10
CA HIS A 342 -29.66 -17.24 -5.03
C HIS A 342 -30.08 -18.42 -4.16
N THR A 343 -31.33 -18.42 -3.68
CA THR A 343 -31.85 -19.47 -2.79
C THR A 343 -31.95 -20.83 -3.49
N GLN A 344 -32.35 -20.87 -4.77
CA GLN A 344 -32.41 -22.11 -5.54
C GLN A 344 -31.03 -22.77 -5.71
N LEU A 345 -29.98 -22.00 -6.03
CA LEU A 345 -28.64 -22.55 -6.15
C LEU A 345 -28.10 -23.05 -4.79
N LEU A 346 -28.26 -22.24 -3.74
CA LEU A 346 -27.81 -22.62 -2.39
C LEU A 346 -28.50 -23.90 -1.91
N ASP A 347 -29.82 -24.01 -2.10
CA ASP A 347 -30.57 -25.21 -1.74
C ASP A 347 -30.17 -26.43 -2.59
N TYR A 348 -29.87 -26.23 -3.87
CA TYR A 348 -29.36 -27.29 -4.74
C TYR A 348 -28.02 -27.84 -4.24
N LEU A 349 -27.09 -26.98 -3.83
CA LEU A 349 -25.79 -27.37 -3.27
C LEU A 349 -25.96 -28.06 -1.90
N LYS A 350 -26.79 -27.50 -1.02
CA LYS A 350 -27.11 -28.09 0.30
C LYS A 350 -27.71 -29.49 0.18
N LYS A 351 -28.68 -29.70 -0.72
CA LYS A 351 -29.30 -31.02 -0.95
C LYS A 351 -28.30 -32.07 -1.46
N ARG A 352 -27.19 -31.64 -2.07
CA ARG A 352 -26.10 -32.50 -2.52
C ARG A 352 -25.00 -32.69 -1.46
N GLY A 353 -25.20 -32.17 -0.25
CA GLY A 353 -24.29 -32.38 0.88
C GLY A 353 -23.08 -31.44 0.90
N TYR A 354 -23.06 -30.38 0.07
CA TYR A 354 -22.02 -29.36 0.16
C TYR A 354 -22.13 -28.65 1.52
N LYS A 355 -20.98 -28.32 2.09
CA LYS A 355 -20.83 -27.58 3.36
C LYS A 355 -19.97 -26.34 3.13
N ALA A 356 -20.01 -25.37 4.03
CA ALA A 356 -19.22 -24.14 3.91
C ALA A 356 -18.24 -23.99 5.07
N HIS A 357 -17.10 -23.37 4.79
CA HIS A 357 -16.10 -23.05 5.79
C HIS A 357 -16.60 -21.93 6.71
N SER A 358 -16.42 -22.12 8.01
CA SER A 358 -16.77 -21.14 9.02
C SER A 358 -15.52 -20.67 9.75
N GLY A 359 -15.44 -19.38 10.02
CA GLY A 359 -14.42 -18.80 10.89
C GLY A 359 -14.87 -18.77 12.35
N ASN A 360 -13.95 -18.44 13.24
CA ASN A 360 -14.30 -17.98 14.57
C ASN A 360 -15.02 -16.63 14.40
N ALA A 361 -16.34 -16.64 14.29
CA ALA A 361 -17.10 -15.46 14.69
C ALA A 361 -16.60 -15.18 16.11
N ASN A 362 -16.06 -13.99 16.38
CA ASN A 362 -15.72 -13.62 17.75
C ASN A 362 -16.90 -14.05 18.61
N GLU A 363 -16.66 -14.97 19.54
CA GLU A 363 -17.57 -15.28 20.64
C GLU A 363 -17.57 -14.06 21.57
N ASP A 364 -17.88 -12.89 21.01
CA ASP A 364 -18.30 -11.76 21.80
C ASP A 364 -19.57 -12.22 22.48
N LEU A 365 -19.61 -12.06 23.81
CA LEU A 365 -20.63 -12.59 24.72
C LEU A 365 -22.08 -12.17 24.37
N ASN A 366 -22.27 -11.34 23.33
CA ASN A 366 -23.56 -10.87 22.82
C ASN A 366 -23.88 -11.27 21.35
N SER A 367 -23.02 -11.99 20.62
CA SER A 367 -23.09 -12.14 19.15
C SER A 367 -23.67 -13.49 18.68
N LYS A 368 -25.00 -13.57 18.46
CA LYS A 368 -25.70 -14.79 17.97
C LYS A 368 -25.67 -14.95 16.43
N GLY A 369 -24.59 -14.60 15.74
CA GLY A 369 -24.51 -14.65 14.26
C GLY A 369 -23.89 -15.94 13.69
N VAL A 370 -23.92 -16.09 12.36
CA VAL A 370 -23.10 -17.09 11.64
C VAL A 370 -22.11 -16.39 10.72
N PHE A 371 -20.86 -16.86 10.73
CA PHE A 371 -19.79 -16.34 9.89
C PHE A 371 -19.25 -17.43 8.97
N PHE A 372 -19.36 -17.21 7.66
CA PHE A 372 -18.78 -18.06 6.64
C PHE A 372 -17.58 -17.36 6.02
N VAL A 373 -16.43 -17.99 6.12
CA VAL A 373 -15.17 -17.51 5.55
C VAL A 373 -14.30 -18.71 5.23
N ASN A 374 -13.63 -18.62 4.08
CA ASN A 374 -12.69 -19.61 3.60
C ASN A 374 -11.33 -18.93 3.37
N ASP A 375 -10.28 -19.45 4.02
CA ASP A 375 -8.94 -18.85 3.97
C ASP A 375 -8.29 -18.99 2.60
N PHE A 376 -8.70 -19.99 1.80
CA PHE A 376 -8.17 -20.18 0.45
C PHE A 376 -8.78 -19.19 -0.54
N ILE A 377 -10.10 -19.06 -0.70
CA ILE A 377 -10.70 -18.17 -1.72
C ILE A 377 -10.43 -16.68 -1.42
N TYR A 378 -10.34 -16.29 -0.15
CA TYR A 378 -10.15 -14.92 0.34
C TYR A 378 -10.81 -13.81 -0.50
N GLN A 379 -12.13 -13.75 -0.35
CA GLN A 379 -12.93 -12.53 -0.47
C GLN A 379 -13.51 -12.26 0.93
N GLN A 380 -13.85 -11.00 1.26
CA GLN A 380 -14.52 -10.68 2.53
C GLN A 380 -15.68 -11.66 2.74
N GLY A 381 -15.65 -12.46 3.82
CA GLY A 381 -16.63 -13.51 4.09
C GLY A 381 -18.07 -12.98 4.23
N ALA A 382 -19.00 -13.83 4.67
CA ALA A 382 -20.38 -13.44 4.93
C ALA A 382 -20.69 -13.58 6.42
N TYR A 383 -20.95 -12.46 7.11
CA TYR A 383 -21.45 -12.44 8.47
C TYR A 383 -22.95 -12.15 8.47
N ILE A 384 -23.71 -13.00 9.16
CA ILE A 384 -25.16 -12.88 9.23
C ILE A 384 -25.56 -12.83 10.69
N ASN A 385 -25.98 -11.65 11.15
CA ASN A 385 -26.43 -11.42 12.52
C ASN A 385 -27.88 -11.89 12.71
N LYS A 386 -28.15 -12.66 13.77
CA LYS A 386 -29.50 -13.10 14.14
C LYS A 386 -30.44 -11.97 14.55
N GLN A 387 -29.92 -10.91 15.19
CA GLN A 387 -30.72 -9.77 15.63
C GLN A 387 -31.08 -8.87 14.45
N ASP A 388 -30.09 -8.51 13.64
CA ASP A 388 -30.28 -7.59 12.52
C ASP A 388 -30.98 -8.26 11.33
N ASN A 389 -30.76 -9.57 11.13
CA ASN A 389 -31.24 -10.32 9.96
C ASN A 389 -31.82 -11.71 10.33
N PRO A 390 -32.91 -11.78 11.11
CA PRO A 390 -33.42 -13.05 11.67
C PRO A 390 -33.84 -14.07 10.61
N ALA A 391 -34.44 -13.64 9.50
CA ALA A 391 -34.87 -14.53 8.42
C ALA A 391 -33.69 -15.15 7.66
N GLN A 392 -32.69 -14.34 7.32
CA GLN A 392 -31.46 -14.82 6.70
C GLN A 392 -30.72 -15.74 7.68
N TYR A 393 -30.59 -15.35 8.95
CA TYR A 393 -29.99 -16.21 9.96
C TYR A 393 -30.68 -17.58 10.05
N ALA A 394 -32.02 -17.63 10.05
CA ALA A 394 -32.76 -18.89 10.06
C ALA A 394 -32.46 -19.76 8.82
N TYR A 395 -32.22 -19.14 7.65
CA TYR A 395 -31.86 -19.83 6.42
C TYR A 395 -30.42 -20.37 6.42
N PHE A 396 -29.46 -19.58 6.93
CA PHE A 396 -28.03 -19.89 6.87
C PHE A 396 -27.52 -20.70 8.07
N SER A 397 -28.12 -20.56 9.25
CA SER A 397 -27.71 -21.28 10.46
C SER A 397 -27.72 -22.81 10.37
N PRO A 398 -28.60 -23.48 9.57
CA PRO A 398 -28.58 -24.92 9.39
C PRO A 398 -27.54 -25.42 8.37
N ILE A 399 -26.81 -24.53 7.69
CA ILE A 399 -25.79 -24.95 6.71
C ILE A 399 -24.66 -25.67 7.45
N GLY A 400 -24.28 -26.86 6.97
CA GLY A 400 -23.18 -27.63 7.53
C GLY A 400 -21.87 -26.86 7.46
N LYS A 401 -21.12 -26.87 8.56
CA LYS A 401 -19.87 -26.10 8.72
C LYS A 401 -18.65 -26.99 8.52
N ILE A 402 -17.61 -26.42 7.90
CA ILE A 402 -16.25 -26.96 7.79
C ILE A 402 -15.32 -26.04 8.58
N ASN A 403 -14.42 -26.62 9.37
CA ASN A 403 -13.38 -25.83 10.04
C ASN A 403 -12.29 -25.44 9.01
N ASN A 404 -11.84 -24.18 9.01
CA ASN A 404 -10.70 -23.78 8.18
C ASN A 404 -9.41 -24.56 8.51
N ASN A 405 -9.32 -25.15 9.70
CA ASN A 405 -8.24 -26.06 10.11
C ASN A 405 -8.55 -27.53 9.84
N ALA A 406 -9.44 -27.85 8.89
CA ALA A 406 -9.83 -29.23 8.60
C ALA A 406 -8.68 -30.07 8.01
N LEU A 407 -7.67 -29.45 7.41
CA LEU A 407 -6.47 -30.16 6.95
C LEU A 407 -5.53 -30.44 8.12
N PRO A 408 -5.09 -31.70 8.31
CA PRO A 408 -4.09 -32.02 9.34
C PRO A 408 -2.78 -31.31 9.00
N GLN A 409 -2.29 -30.50 9.94
CA GLN A 409 -1.03 -29.79 9.77
C GLN A 409 0.14 -30.70 10.11
N ILE A 410 1.18 -30.65 9.28
CA ILE A 410 2.46 -31.30 9.50
C ILE A 410 3.35 -30.28 10.20
N THR A 411 3.72 -30.58 11.44
CA THR A 411 4.56 -29.71 12.29
C THR A 411 6.00 -30.19 12.40
N GLU A 412 6.23 -31.48 12.21
CA GLU A 412 7.55 -32.11 12.20
C GLU A 412 7.94 -32.50 10.77
N PRO A 413 9.17 -32.24 10.34
CA PRO A 413 9.59 -32.54 8.98
C PRO A 413 9.66 -34.04 8.74
N ASP A 414 9.05 -34.49 7.65
CA ASP A 414 9.23 -35.84 7.12
C ASP A 414 10.28 -35.86 6.00
N ASN A 415 10.44 -37.01 5.34
CA ASN A 415 11.40 -37.19 4.24
C ASN A 415 10.86 -36.73 2.88
N SER A 416 9.76 -35.97 2.83
CA SER A 416 9.24 -35.45 1.56
C SER A 416 10.09 -34.30 1.03
N ASP A 417 10.12 -34.15 -0.30
CA ASP A 417 10.73 -33.00 -0.97
C ASP A 417 10.17 -31.67 -0.42
N VAL A 418 8.87 -31.64 -0.10
CA VAL A 418 8.16 -30.48 0.46
C VAL A 418 8.68 -30.10 1.85
N ALA A 419 8.79 -31.07 2.77
CA ALA A 419 9.35 -30.81 4.09
C ALA A 419 10.80 -30.31 4.01
N LEU A 420 11.65 -30.98 3.22
CA LEU A 420 13.06 -30.63 3.07
C LEU A 420 13.23 -29.20 2.54
N PHE A 421 12.47 -28.83 1.50
CA PHE A 421 12.53 -27.48 0.94
C PHE A 421 12.07 -26.41 1.94
N LEU A 422 10.97 -26.65 2.67
CA LEU A 422 10.42 -25.67 3.60
C LEU A 422 11.30 -25.49 4.85
N VAL A 423 11.98 -26.54 5.30
CA VAL A 423 12.96 -26.45 6.39
C VAL A 423 14.16 -25.61 5.97
N ASP A 424 14.70 -25.83 4.77
CA ASP A 424 15.81 -25.01 4.24
C ASP A 424 15.38 -23.54 4.07
N LEU A 425 14.20 -23.30 3.48
CA LEU A 425 13.63 -21.97 3.33
C LEU A 425 13.48 -21.25 4.69
N LYS A 426 13.00 -21.97 5.71
CA LYS A 426 12.89 -21.45 7.09
C LYS A 426 14.26 -21.09 7.65
N GLN A 427 15.28 -21.91 7.44
CA GLN A 427 16.65 -21.63 7.90
C GLN A 427 17.23 -20.39 7.20
N GLN A 428 17.07 -20.27 5.89
CA GLN A 428 17.52 -19.09 5.14
C GLN A 428 16.82 -17.80 5.61
N LYS A 429 15.51 -17.85 5.85
CA LYS A 429 14.75 -16.71 6.42
C LYS A 429 15.20 -16.36 7.84
N ALA A 430 15.46 -17.35 8.69
CA ALA A 430 15.97 -17.13 10.05
C ALA A 430 17.34 -16.43 10.03
N GLN A 431 18.23 -16.80 9.11
CA GLN A 431 19.53 -16.11 8.95
C GLN A 431 19.37 -14.64 8.55
N LEU A 432 18.39 -14.32 7.69
CA LEU A 432 18.08 -12.93 7.32
C LEU A 432 17.53 -12.15 8.53
N ASN A 433 16.62 -12.75 9.30
CA ASN A 433 16.06 -12.13 10.51
C ASN A 433 17.13 -11.87 11.57
N ASN A 434 18.07 -12.80 11.80
CA ASN A 434 19.16 -12.61 12.75
C ASN A 434 20.05 -11.42 12.34
N LYS A 435 20.33 -11.23 11.04
CA LYS A 435 21.06 -10.06 10.55
C LYS A 435 20.32 -8.76 10.83
N ARG A 436 19.00 -8.75 10.64
CA ARG A 436 18.16 -7.59 10.98
C ARG A 436 18.21 -7.28 12.47
N GLN A 437 18.05 -8.28 13.34
CA GLN A 437 18.11 -8.11 14.80
C GLN A 437 19.46 -7.55 15.25
N ASN A 438 20.57 -7.99 14.64
CA ASN A 438 21.89 -7.42 14.92
C ASN A 438 21.96 -5.92 14.55
N CYS A 439 21.32 -5.50 13.46
CA CYS A 439 21.28 -4.08 13.09
C CYS A 439 20.42 -3.25 14.07
N GLU A 440 19.31 -3.80 14.57
CA GLU A 440 18.48 -3.18 15.62
C GLU A 440 19.27 -3.05 16.94
N LEU A 441 20.09 -4.05 17.29
CA LEU A 441 20.99 -3.99 18.45
C LEU A 441 22.03 -2.87 18.32
N LEU A 442 22.61 -2.67 17.13
CA LEU A 442 23.54 -1.55 16.90
C LEU A 442 22.87 -0.19 17.10
N GLN A 443 21.61 -0.04 16.69
CA GLN A 443 20.84 1.17 16.95
C GLN A 443 20.59 1.40 18.44
N GLN A 444 20.31 0.33 19.19
CA GLN A 444 20.18 0.43 20.65
C GLN A 444 21.52 0.80 21.31
N GLN A 445 22.62 0.16 20.91
CA GLN A 445 23.96 0.49 21.39
C GLN A 445 24.34 1.95 21.09
N LEU A 446 23.97 2.47 19.92
CA LEU A 446 24.17 3.88 19.59
C LEU A 446 23.40 4.78 20.56
N LYS A 447 22.11 4.51 20.78
CA LYS A 447 21.29 5.29 21.71
C LYS A 447 21.83 5.23 23.13
N ASP A 448 22.21 4.05 23.62
CA ASP A 448 22.79 3.89 24.95
C ASP A 448 24.11 4.67 25.09
N THR A 449 24.96 4.63 24.06
CA THR A 449 26.23 5.38 24.01
C THR A 449 26.00 6.90 24.02
N GLU A 450 24.98 7.35 23.29
CA GLU A 450 24.55 8.75 23.23
C GLU A 450 23.69 9.16 24.46
N GLN A 451 23.41 8.22 25.36
CA GLN A 451 22.51 8.35 26.52
C GLN A 451 21.10 8.83 26.15
N LEU A 452 20.58 8.34 25.02
CA LEU A 452 19.27 8.69 24.49
C LEU A 452 18.24 7.61 24.79
N HIS A 453 17.03 8.04 25.13
CA HIS A 453 15.88 7.19 25.24
C HIS A 453 15.27 6.87 23.87
N THR A 454 14.60 5.72 23.79
CA THR A 454 13.79 5.35 22.63
C THR A 454 12.47 6.13 22.61
N VAL A 455 11.81 6.19 21.45
CA VAL A 455 10.47 6.77 21.29
C VAL A 455 9.46 6.14 22.25
N MET A 456 9.54 4.82 22.44
CA MET A 456 8.67 4.09 23.37
C MET A 456 8.90 4.54 24.82
N GLN A 457 10.16 4.64 25.24
CA GLN A 457 10.52 5.14 26.56
C GLN A 457 10.07 6.60 26.78
N ALA A 458 10.08 7.44 25.75
CA ALA A 458 9.55 8.79 25.81
C ALA A 458 8.03 8.80 26.05
N TYR A 459 7.25 7.99 25.33
CA TYR A 459 5.81 7.85 25.57
C TYR A 459 5.50 7.25 26.95
N ASP A 460 6.25 6.25 27.40
CA ASP A 460 6.11 5.69 28.75
C ASP A 460 6.36 6.76 29.82
N LYS A 461 7.38 7.60 29.61
CA LYS A 461 7.67 8.73 30.50
C LYS A 461 6.53 9.74 30.53
N VAL A 462 5.96 10.09 29.37
CA VAL A 462 4.79 10.98 29.28
C VAL A 462 3.63 10.43 30.09
N GLN A 463 3.30 9.15 29.95
CA GLN A 463 2.21 8.53 30.71
C GLN A 463 2.50 8.48 32.20
N GLN A 464 3.73 8.15 32.60
CA GLN A 464 4.15 8.14 34.01
C GLN A 464 3.95 9.50 34.67
N VAL A 465 4.42 10.57 34.02
CA VAL A 465 4.34 11.94 34.54
C VAL A 465 2.89 12.43 34.58
N LYS A 466 2.11 12.15 33.53
CA LYS A 466 0.66 12.46 33.48
C LYS A 466 -0.09 11.83 34.64
N ASN A 467 0.13 10.54 34.90
CA ASN A 467 -0.55 9.81 35.98
C ASN A 467 -0.16 10.33 37.37
N LYS A 468 1.08 10.78 37.56
CA LYS A 468 1.59 11.24 38.85
C LYS A 468 1.23 12.70 39.17
N HIS A 469 1.16 13.57 38.17
CA HIS A 469 1.10 15.03 38.36
C HIS A 469 -0.22 15.70 37.97
N GLY A 470 -1.24 14.92 37.54
CA GLY A 470 -2.58 15.45 37.28
C GLY A 470 -2.57 16.57 36.24
N SER A 471 -3.24 17.70 36.50
CA SER A 471 -3.34 18.83 35.56
C SER A 471 -2.03 19.58 35.32
N ASN A 472 -1.04 19.49 36.21
CA ASN A 472 0.23 20.22 36.10
C ASN A 472 1.30 19.47 35.30
N PHE A 473 0.97 18.29 34.79
CA PHE A 473 1.95 17.39 34.17
C PHE A 473 2.69 18.01 32.96
N VAL A 474 2.04 18.88 32.17
CA VAL A 474 2.67 19.49 30.97
C VAL A 474 3.86 20.37 31.35
N ARG A 475 3.75 21.13 32.45
CA ARG A 475 4.87 21.93 32.97
C ARG A 475 6.00 21.02 33.46
N VAL A 476 5.66 19.95 34.18
CA VAL A 476 6.64 18.96 34.65
C VAL A 476 7.34 18.26 33.47
N LEU A 477 6.63 17.97 32.38
CA LEU A 477 7.24 17.42 31.17
C LEU A 477 8.24 18.41 30.55
N HIS A 478 7.87 19.69 30.43
CA HIS A 478 8.76 20.74 29.93
C HIS A 478 10.01 20.90 30.81
N ASP A 479 9.83 20.93 32.13
CA ASP A 479 10.96 21.05 33.07
C ASP A 479 11.91 19.83 33.04
N ILE A 480 11.43 18.64 32.63
CA ILE A 480 12.27 17.47 32.38
C ILE A 480 13.00 17.59 31.04
N ASP A 481 12.23 17.71 29.95
CA ASP A 481 12.73 17.98 28.60
C ASP A 481 11.54 18.45 27.74
N PRO A 482 11.59 19.64 27.11
CA PRO A 482 10.50 20.16 26.28
C PRO A 482 10.06 19.21 25.15
N VAL A 483 10.92 18.31 24.68
CA VAL A 483 10.58 17.27 23.70
C VAL A 483 9.45 16.35 24.18
N LEU A 484 9.36 16.07 25.49
CA LEU A 484 8.30 15.22 26.05
C LEU A 484 6.92 15.87 25.93
N VAL A 485 6.85 17.21 25.93
CA VAL A 485 5.60 17.94 25.68
C VAL A 485 5.15 17.70 24.23
N ASN A 486 6.08 17.67 23.28
CA ASN A 486 5.78 17.36 21.88
C ASN A 486 5.29 15.92 21.69
N TYR A 487 5.87 14.94 22.39
CA TYR A 487 5.35 13.56 22.40
C TYR A 487 3.91 13.50 22.95
N TRP A 488 3.61 14.23 24.02
CA TRP A 488 2.25 14.33 24.55
C TRP A 488 1.27 14.89 23.50
N TRP A 489 1.61 16.01 22.85
CA TRP A 489 0.73 16.58 21.82
C TRP A 489 0.54 15.67 20.61
N SER A 490 1.59 14.98 20.17
CA SER A 490 1.48 13.96 19.11
C SER A 490 0.47 12.87 19.49
N SER A 491 0.46 12.43 20.76
CA SER A 491 -0.51 11.45 21.26
C SER A 491 -1.97 11.96 21.22
N LEU A 492 -2.19 13.26 21.45
CA LEU A 492 -3.51 13.88 21.36
C LEU A 492 -4.00 13.99 19.91
N SER A 493 -3.13 14.37 18.97
CA SER A 493 -3.48 14.50 17.55
C SER A 493 -3.97 13.17 16.97
N ASN A 494 -3.30 12.06 17.32
CA ASN A 494 -3.69 10.70 16.91
C ASN A 494 -5.03 10.21 17.52
N GLN A 495 -5.45 10.75 18.66
CA GLN A 495 -6.72 10.38 19.30
C GLN A 495 -7.92 11.16 18.73
N LEU A 496 -7.68 12.32 18.10
CA LEU A 496 -8.72 13.29 17.71
C LEU A 496 -8.99 13.34 16.20
N SER A 497 -8.36 12.47 15.41
CA SER A 497 -8.50 12.41 13.94
C SER A 497 -9.84 11.85 13.42
N ASN A 498 -10.77 11.48 14.31
CA ASN A 498 -11.99 10.74 13.96
C ASN A 498 -13.29 11.55 13.99
N ASP A 499 -13.25 12.84 14.31
CA ASP A 499 -14.46 13.68 14.25
C ASP A 499 -14.66 14.26 12.83
N ARG A 500 -15.01 13.39 11.89
CA ARG A 500 -15.49 13.76 10.54
C ARG A 500 -17.01 13.92 10.55
N SER A 501 -17.56 14.66 11.49
CA SER A 501 -18.97 15.03 11.43
C SER A 501 -19.19 15.93 10.20
N GLN A 502 -20.13 15.54 9.34
CA GLN A 502 -20.58 16.39 8.23
C GLN A 502 -21.19 17.65 8.85
N SER A 503 -20.58 18.80 8.59
CA SER A 503 -21.13 20.10 8.99
C SER A 503 -21.47 20.93 7.74
N THR A 504 -22.48 21.77 7.85
CA THR A 504 -22.92 22.67 6.78
C THR A 504 -21.78 23.56 6.28
N PHE A 505 -20.92 24.02 7.20
CA PHE A 505 -19.75 24.82 6.84
C PHE A 505 -18.73 24.03 6.01
N ASN A 506 -18.41 22.81 6.42
CA ASN A 506 -17.49 21.94 5.67
C ASN A 506 -18.07 21.56 4.29
N GLU A 507 -19.40 21.44 4.18
CA GLU A 507 -20.06 21.24 2.89
C GLU A 507 -19.85 22.44 1.96
N TYR A 508 -20.05 23.68 2.45
CA TYR A 508 -19.77 24.90 1.66
C TYR A 508 -18.32 24.96 1.19
N LEU A 509 -17.36 24.66 2.06
CA LEU A 509 -15.94 24.60 1.68
C LEU A 509 -15.69 23.52 0.63
N SER A 510 -16.26 22.33 0.77
CA SER A 510 -16.07 21.21 -0.18
C SER A 510 -16.64 21.51 -1.58
N LYS A 511 -17.75 22.26 -1.65
CA LYS A 511 -18.40 22.68 -2.89
C LYS A 511 -17.85 23.99 -3.46
N LYS A 512 -16.82 24.57 -2.83
CA LYS A 512 -16.24 25.89 -3.18
C LYS A 512 -17.26 27.04 -3.13
N GLU A 513 -18.27 26.92 -2.29
CA GLU A 513 -19.27 27.97 -2.04
C GLU A 513 -18.72 28.97 -0.99
N TYR A 514 -17.57 29.58 -1.26
CA TYR A 514 -16.81 30.36 -0.26
C TYR A 514 -17.58 31.56 0.29
N GLN A 515 -18.45 32.19 -0.51
CA GLN A 515 -19.33 33.26 -0.04
C GLN A 515 -20.29 32.79 1.06
N LYS A 516 -20.85 31.58 0.94
CA LYS A 516 -21.72 31.01 1.98
C LYS A 516 -20.92 30.60 3.21
N ALA A 517 -19.71 30.08 3.02
CA ALA A 517 -18.80 29.79 4.13
C ALA A 517 -18.44 31.08 4.90
N TYR A 518 -18.16 32.17 4.18
CA TYR A 518 -17.95 33.51 4.75
C TYR A 518 -19.15 33.96 5.58
N GLU A 519 -20.35 34.01 5.01
CA GLU A 519 -21.59 34.42 5.69
C GLU A 519 -21.90 33.55 6.92
N TYR A 520 -21.68 32.24 6.81
CA TYR A 520 -21.81 31.32 7.94
C TYR A 520 -20.86 31.68 9.07
N SER A 521 -19.59 31.95 8.75
CA SER A 521 -18.56 32.27 9.73
C SER A 521 -18.75 33.63 10.43
N LEU A 522 -19.54 34.53 9.86
CA LEU A 522 -19.90 35.82 10.48
C LEU A 522 -20.98 35.66 11.57
N SER A 523 -21.82 34.64 11.47
CA SER A 523 -23.00 34.46 12.33
C SER A 523 -22.91 33.24 13.26
N THR A 524 -22.02 32.29 12.95
CA THR A 524 -21.86 31.04 13.70
C THR A 524 -20.41 30.84 14.11
N VAL A 525 -20.19 30.62 15.42
CA VAL A 525 -18.86 30.31 15.95
C VAL A 525 -18.44 28.92 15.45
N LEU A 526 -17.33 28.86 14.71
CA LEU A 526 -16.84 27.60 14.17
C LEU A 526 -16.48 26.62 15.30
N THR A 527 -16.79 25.35 15.07
CA THR A 527 -16.27 24.24 15.87
C THR A 527 -14.76 24.10 15.65
N GLN A 528 -14.07 23.37 16.53
CA GLN A 528 -12.62 23.19 16.37
C GLN A 528 -12.28 22.46 15.05
N ALA A 529 -13.08 21.46 14.65
CA ALA A 529 -12.88 20.72 13.41
C ALA A 529 -13.08 21.59 12.15
N GLU A 530 -14.05 22.51 12.19
CA GLU A 530 -14.28 23.49 11.11
C GLU A 530 -13.14 24.52 11.03
N THR A 531 -12.64 24.99 12.16
CA THR A 531 -11.45 25.85 12.23
C THR A 531 -10.23 25.17 11.62
N ASP A 532 -9.96 23.92 11.98
CA ASP A 532 -8.81 23.17 11.46
C ASP A 532 -8.95 22.88 9.95
N THR A 533 -10.17 22.63 9.49
CA THR A 533 -10.48 22.42 8.06
C THR A 533 -10.26 23.70 7.26
N LEU A 534 -10.80 24.82 7.74
CA LEU A 534 -10.59 26.13 7.13
C LEU A 534 -9.11 26.52 7.13
N PHE A 535 -8.39 26.30 8.25
CA PHE A 535 -6.94 26.53 8.31
C PHE A 535 -6.21 25.73 7.23
N SER A 536 -6.50 24.43 7.15
CA SER A 536 -5.84 23.54 6.18
C SER A 536 -6.08 23.96 4.73
N LEU A 537 -7.31 24.40 4.40
CA LEU A 537 -7.65 24.85 3.05
C LEU A 537 -7.12 26.25 2.73
N LEU A 538 -7.11 27.15 3.72
CA LEU A 538 -6.52 28.48 3.61
C LEU A 538 -5.04 28.40 3.23
N LEU A 539 -4.29 27.49 3.87
CA LEU A 539 -2.89 27.27 3.54
C LEU A 539 -2.68 26.80 2.09
N LEU A 540 -3.70 26.28 1.40
CA LEU A 540 -3.61 25.85 0.00
C LEU A 540 -4.18 26.88 -0.99
N ASN A 541 -5.23 27.62 -0.59
CA ASN A 541 -5.93 28.58 -1.44
C ASN A 541 -6.13 29.90 -0.66
N PRO A 542 -5.06 30.68 -0.43
CA PRO A 542 -5.15 31.87 0.41
C PRO A 542 -6.05 32.96 -0.15
N ASP A 543 -6.00 33.22 -1.46
CA ASP A 543 -6.77 34.28 -2.11
C ASP A 543 -8.28 34.12 -1.93
N ASP A 544 -8.76 32.88 -1.93
CA ASP A 544 -10.20 32.55 -1.81
C ASP A 544 -10.70 32.60 -0.36
N LEU A 545 -9.82 32.33 0.62
CA LEU A 545 -10.24 31.96 1.98
C LEU A 545 -9.73 32.91 3.06
N ILE A 546 -8.81 33.83 2.75
CA ILE A 546 -8.25 34.73 3.75
C ILE A 546 -9.31 35.64 4.38
N THR A 547 -10.25 36.13 3.57
CA THR A 547 -11.38 36.94 4.05
C THR A 547 -12.26 36.16 5.01
N THR A 548 -12.54 34.88 4.72
CA THR A 548 -13.27 33.99 5.63
C THR A 548 -12.48 33.72 6.91
N TRP A 549 -11.16 33.57 6.84
CA TRP A 549 -10.31 33.34 8.01
C TRP A 549 -10.29 34.53 8.99
N GLN A 550 -10.15 35.75 8.46
CA GLN A 550 -9.98 36.96 9.28
C GLN A 550 -11.27 37.43 9.94
N ASN A 551 -12.43 37.24 9.30
CA ASN A 551 -13.69 37.86 9.74
C ASN A 551 -14.58 36.96 10.62
N ARG A 552 -14.09 35.80 11.06
CA ARG A 552 -14.91 34.85 11.83
C ARG A 552 -15.36 35.44 13.16
N ILE A 553 -16.60 35.14 13.56
CA ILE A 553 -17.09 35.46 14.89
C ILE A 553 -16.43 34.55 15.93
N ASN A 554 -15.85 35.15 16.99
CA ASN A 554 -15.12 34.48 18.07
C ASN A 554 -14.09 33.45 17.53
N PRO A 555 -13.04 33.92 16.83
CA PRO A 555 -12.09 33.03 16.17
C PRO A 555 -11.38 32.13 17.20
N LYS A 556 -11.32 30.83 16.90
CA LYS A 556 -10.53 29.85 17.65
C LYS A 556 -9.19 29.64 16.97
N PRO A 557 -8.09 29.46 17.72
CA PRO A 557 -6.84 29.02 17.14
C PRO A 557 -6.98 27.60 16.55
N PRO A 558 -6.20 27.26 15.50
CA PRO A 558 -6.15 25.88 15.00
C PRO A 558 -5.59 24.95 16.08
N ARG A 559 -5.93 23.65 16.02
CA ARG A 559 -5.39 22.65 16.97
C ARG A 559 -3.87 22.54 16.91
N GLU A 560 -3.32 22.67 15.71
CA GLU A 560 -1.89 22.59 15.47
C GLU A 560 -1.51 23.41 14.25
N LEU A 561 -0.25 23.83 14.21
CA LEU A 561 0.34 24.60 13.10
C LEU A 561 1.17 23.73 12.15
N THR A 562 1.32 22.43 12.43
CA THR A 562 2.26 21.49 11.79
C THR A 562 2.26 21.55 10.26
N ARG A 563 1.11 21.76 9.61
CA ARG A 563 1.00 21.88 8.14
C ARG A 563 1.89 22.98 7.54
N LEU A 564 2.17 24.05 8.28
CA LEU A 564 3.06 25.13 7.83
C LEU A 564 4.48 24.65 7.52
N SER A 565 4.96 23.59 8.19
CA SER A 565 6.29 23.02 7.97
C SER A 565 6.50 22.45 6.56
N ARG A 566 5.43 22.17 5.81
CA ARG A 566 5.48 21.55 4.48
C ARG A 566 5.65 22.55 3.34
N PHE A 567 5.56 23.84 3.62
CA PHE A 567 5.56 24.89 2.60
C PHE A 567 6.93 25.55 2.48
N SER A 568 7.33 25.89 1.24
CA SER A 568 8.55 26.64 0.95
C SER A 568 8.41 28.13 1.30
N LEU A 569 9.52 28.85 1.43
CA LEU A 569 9.50 30.29 1.69
C LEU A 569 8.58 31.07 0.75
N ASN A 570 8.61 30.79 -0.56
CA ASN A 570 7.74 31.47 -1.54
C ASN A 570 6.26 31.37 -1.16
N HIS A 571 5.86 30.23 -0.61
CA HIS A 571 4.49 30.01 -0.17
C HIS A 571 4.19 30.75 1.14
N TRP A 572 5.12 30.79 2.10
CA TRP A 572 5.00 31.64 3.29
C TRP A 572 4.85 33.12 2.92
N GLN A 573 5.61 33.59 1.94
CA GLN A 573 5.52 34.96 1.41
C GLN A 573 4.16 35.21 0.71
N ALA A 574 3.67 34.26 -0.07
CA ALA A 574 2.35 34.35 -0.70
C ALA A 574 1.22 34.44 0.34
N LEU A 575 1.30 33.65 1.42
CA LEU A 575 0.36 33.74 2.54
C LEU A 575 0.37 35.14 3.17
N ALA A 576 1.56 35.71 3.46
CA ALA A 576 1.67 37.05 4.00
C ALA A 576 1.13 38.13 3.03
N GLN A 577 1.41 38.01 1.73
CA GLN A 577 0.89 38.91 0.70
C GLN A 577 -0.64 38.87 0.62
N ALA A 578 -1.23 37.70 0.81
CA ALA A 578 -2.68 37.53 0.88
C ALA A 578 -3.28 38.10 2.18
N GLY A 579 -2.46 38.45 3.18
CA GLY A 579 -2.90 39.01 4.46
C GLY A 579 -2.97 38.00 5.61
N PHE A 580 -2.34 36.83 5.48
CA PHE A 580 -2.24 35.86 6.57
C PHE A 580 -1.38 36.41 7.72
N ASP A 581 -1.94 36.41 8.92
CA ASP A 581 -1.25 36.83 10.14
C ASP A 581 -0.48 35.65 10.76
N PHE A 582 0.85 35.74 10.75
CA PHE A 582 1.73 34.74 11.33
C PHE A 582 1.90 34.85 12.85
N SER A 583 1.29 35.85 13.51
CA SER A 583 1.28 35.97 14.97
C SER A 583 0.32 35.00 15.66
N ILE A 584 -0.40 34.17 14.90
CA ILE A 584 -1.30 33.15 15.45
C ILE A 584 -0.55 32.13 16.31
N THR A 585 -1.26 31.61 17.30
CA THR A 585 -0.86 30.41 18.03
C THR A 585 -1.83 29.28 17.77
N ASP A 586 -1.46 28.04 18.10
CA ASP A 586 -2.43 26.97 18.24
C ASP A 586 -3.17 26.98 19.59
N ILE A 587 -4.05 26.00 19.81
CA ILE A 587 -4.79 25.81 21.07
C ILE A 587 -3.90 25.59 22.30
N HIS A 588 -2.60 25.34 22.10
CA HIS A 588 -1.61 25.15 23.16
C HIS A 588 -0.72 26.39 23.36
N GLY A 589 -0.98 27.48 22.64
CA GLY A 589 -0.20 28.71 22.71
C GLY A 589 1.13 28.66 21.96
N ARG A 590 1.33 27.67 21.08
CA ARG A 590 2.59 27.59 20.30
C ARG A 590 2.58 28.54 19.12
N ASP A 591 3.66 29.31 18.99
CA ASP A 591 3.95 30.13 17.82
C ASP A 591 4.42 29.30 16.60
N VAL A 592 4.55 29.98 15.46
CA VAL A 592 4.91 29.39 14.16
C VAL A 592 6.40 29.08 13.99
N TYR A 593 7.28 29.48 14.92
CA TYR A 593 8.73 29.41 14.72
C TYR A 593 9.26 27.98 14.60
N THR A 594 8.66 27.03 15.31
CA THR A 594 9.04 25.61 15.20
C THR A 594 8.72 25.03 13.81
N GLN A 595 7.61 25.46 13.20
CA GLN A 595 7.23 25.06 11.85
C GLN A 595 8.09 25.76 10.80
N ALA A 596 8.43 27.03 10.99
CA ALA A 596 9.35 27.76 10.12
C ALA A 596 10.75 27.12 10.13
N ALA A 597 11.28 26.81 11.32
CA ALA A 597 12.56 26.12 11.47
C ALA A 597 12.57 24.73 10.80
N SER A 598 11.43 24.03 10.82
CA SER A 598 11.28 22.75 10.13
C SER A 598 11.18 22.91 8.59
N SER A 599 10.74 24.07 8.10
CA SER A 599 10.68 24.40 6.68
C SER A 599 12.05 24.82 6.13
N SER A 600 12.61 25.92 6.63
CA SER A 600 13.90 26.47 6.16
C SER A 600 14.45 27.57 7.09
N VAL A 601 15.75 27.83 7.01
CA VAL A 601 16.39 28.95 7.74
C VAL A 601 15.81 30.29 7.28
N GLU A 602 15.53 30.41 6.00
CA GLU A 602 15.00 31.61 5.37
C GLU A 602 13.55 31.88 5.79
N ALA A 603 12.75 30.84 6.06
CA ALA A 603 11.42 31.01 6.65
C ALA A 603 11.49 31.60 8.07
N VAL A 604 12.49 31.21 8.88
CA VAL A 604 12.70 31.82 10.20
C VAL A 604 13.13 33.29 10.05
N GLN A 605 14.08 33.57 9.17
CA GLN A 605 14.52 34.95 8.90
C GLN A 605 13.35 35.82 8.44
N PHE A 606 12.50 35.30 7.57
CA PHE A 606 11.28 35.97 7.12
C PHE A 606 10.36 36.36 8.28
N LEU A 607 10.15 35.48 9.27
CA LEU A 607 9.35 35.81 10.45
C LEU A 607 9.99 36.91 11.31
N ILE A 608 11.30 36.86 11.49
CA ILE A 608 12.07 37.88 12.22
C ILE A 608 11.96 39.24 11.52
N ASP A 609 12.18 39.29 10.22
CA ASP A 609 12.13 40.51 9.40
C ASP A 609 10.73 41.16 9.45
N ASN A 610 9.69 40.32 9.52
CA ASN A 610 8.30 40.76 9.66
C ASN A 610 7.86 40.99 11.11
N LYS A 611 8.80 40.95 12.07
CA LYS A 611 8.58 41.24 13.50
C LYS A 611 7.49 40.36 14.13
N ILE A 612 7.39 39.10 13.70
CA ILE A 612 6.46 38.15 14.29
C ILE A 612 6.94 37.81 15.71
N PRO A 613 6.11 37.97 16.76
CA PRO A 613 6.53 37.72 18.12
C PRO A 613 6.80 36.23 18.36
N ALA A 614 7.88 35.92 19.06
CA ALA A 614 8.10 34.61 19.66
C ALA A 614 7.54 34.63 21.09
N ASP A 615 6.97 33.50 21.55
CA ASP A 615 6.52 33.37 22.94
C ASP A 615 7.60 32.65 23.77
N PRO A 616 8.35 33.37 24.63
CA PRO A 616 9.39 32.77 25.48
C PRO A 616 8.81 32.00 26.66
N SER A 617 7.49 32.06 26.89
CA SER A 617 6.82 31.38 28.00
C SER A 617 6.08 30.10 27.58
N LYS A 618 6.07 29.79 26.28
CA LYS A 618 5.42 28.59 25.75
C LYS A 618 6.06 27.33 26.32
N LEU A 619 5.25 26.32 26.60
CA LEU A 619 5.76 24.99 26.93
C LEU A 619 6.16 24.27 25.64
N GLY A 620 6.98 23.22 25.77
CA GLY A 620 7.48 22.45 24.63
C GLY A 620 8.66 23.09 23.91
N VAL A 621 9.11 22.44 22.83
CA VAL A 621 10.37 22.80 22.15
C VAL A 621 10.32 24.21 21.58
N ASP A 622 11.42 24.95 21.74
CA ASP A 622 11.63 26.22 21.08
C ASP A 622 12.59 26.12 19.89
N ILE A 623 12.90 27.24 19.26
CA ILE A 623 13.78 27.27 18.09
C ILE A 623 15.24 27.00 18.42
N LEU A 624 15.70 27.34 19.63
CA LEU A 624 17.06 27.09 20.07
C LEU A 624 17.26 25.60 20.36
N ASP A 625 16.29 24.94 20.98
CA ASP A 625 16.26 23.48 21.11
C ASP A 625 16.47 22.79 19.75
N LEU A 626 15.67 23.18 18.75
CA LEU A 626 15.75 22.62 17.40
C LEU A 626 17.12 22.88 16.74
N ALA A 627 17.65 24.09 16.84
CA ALA A 627 18.93 24.46 16.26
C ALA A 627 20.11 23.69 16.91
N LEU A 628 20.07 23.49 18.23
CA LEU A 628 21.06 22.70 18.96
C LEU A 628 20.98 21.22 18.61
N GLU A 629 19.78 20.67 18.46
CA GLU A 629 19.58 19.29 18.03
C GLU A 629 20.00 19.06 16.58
N GLN A 630 19.73 20.01 15.69
CA GLN A 630 20.22 19.97 14.31
C GLN A 630 21.75 19.99 14.29
N SER A 631 22.37 20.82 15.13
CA SER A 631 23.83 20.88 15.23
C SER A 631 24.42 19.54 15.68
N TYR A 632 23.77 18.88 16.63
CA TYR A 632 24.17 17.55 17.11
C TYR A 632 24.00 16.47 16.04
N THR A 633 22.87 16.51 15.33
CA THR A 633 22.53 15.51 14.31
C THR A 633 23.50 15.57 13.14
N LYS A 634 23.87 16.77 12.71
CA LYS A 634 24.79 16.98 11.58
C LYS A 634 26.27 16.98 11.98
N GLY A 635 26.59 17.23 13.24
CA GLY A 635 27.98 17.38 13.69
C GLY A 635 28.64 18.68 13.21
N GLU A 636 27.84 19.70 12.87
CA GLU A 636 28.25 21.03 12.44
C GLU A 636 27.33 22.08 13.08
N LEU A 637 27.79 23.32 13.26
CA LEU A 637 26.95 24.37 13.85
C LEU A 637 25.80 24.72 12.91
N SER A 638 24.55 24.60 13.38
CA SER A 638 23.39 24.93 12.56
C SER A 638 23.37 26.42 12.20
N PRO A 639 23.05 26.77 10.93
CA PRO A 639 22.82 28.15 10.53
C PRO A 639 21.61 28.81 11.21
N MET A 640 20.75 28.03 11.89
CA MET A 640 19.64 28.57 12.69
C MET A 640 20.09 29.15 14.04
N ILE A 641 21.28 28.80 14.54
CA ILE A 641 21.74 29.23 15.87
C ILE A 641 21.75 30.77 15.99
N PRO A 642 22.33 31.56 15.06
CA PRO A 642 22.32 33.02 15.16
C PRO A 642 20.91 33.61 15.18
N LEU A 643 19.95 33.00 14.49
CA LEU A 643 18.56 33.45 14.45
C LEU A 643 17.82 33.11 15.75
N ALA A 644 18.01 31.89 16.26
CA ALA A 644 17.44 31.47 17.53
C ALA A 644 17.93 32.35 18.70
N LEU A 645 19.19 32.77 18.68
CA LEU A 645 19.77 33.67 19.68
C LEU A 645 19.19 35.10 19.66
N GLN A 646 18.54 35.52 18.56
CA GLN A 646 17.81 36.79 18.51
C GLN A 646 16.44 36.68 19.18
N LEU A 647 15.88 35.48 19.26
CA LEU A 647 14.52 35.20 19.73
C LEU A 647 14.48 34.70 21.17
N VAL A 648 15.53 34.00 21.63
CA VAL A 648 15.60 33.40 22.96
C VAL A 648 16.44 34.27 23.89
N GLU A 649 15.76 35.00 24.77
CA GLU A 649 16.41 35.90 25.74
C GLU A 649 16.96 35.17 26.98
N LYS A 650 16.34 34.06 27.38
CA LYS A 650 16.71 33.29 28.59
C LYS A 650 17.01 31.85 28.23
N PHE A 651 18.19 31.37 28.63
CA PHE A 651 18.57 29.98 28.42
C PHE A 651 18.08 29.09 29.55
N GLU A 652 17.18 28.18 29.19
CA GLU A 652 16.65 27.15 30.08
C GLU A 652 17.66 26.01 30.31
N PRO A 653 17.50 25.22 31.40
CA PRO A 653 18.37 24.08 31.70
C PRO A 653 18.49 23.06 30.55
N ASN A 654 17.42 22.83 29.78
CA ASN A 654 17.41 21.93 28.61
C ASN A 654 18.32 22.44 27.48
N HIS A 655 18.41 23.75 27.24
CA HIS A 655 19.37 24.31 26.28
C HIS A 655 20.79 23.94 26.70
N LEU A 656 21.12 24.14 27.97
CA LEU A 656 22.44 23.83 28.51
C LEU A 656 22.73 22.33 28.49
N ALA A 657 21.73 21.47 28.70
CA ALA A 657 21.85 20.02 28.57
C ALA A 657 22.16 19.58 27.12
N ARG A 658 21.50 20.19 26.12
CA ARG A 658 21.82 19.99 24.70
C ARG A 658 23.22 20.48 24.34
N VAL A 659 23.66 21.60 24.91
CA VAL A 659 25.04 22.10 24.74
C VAL A 659 26.06 21.19 25.43
N ALA A 660 25.74 20.63 26.60
CA ALA A 660 26.59 19.64 27.26
C ALA A 660 26.77 18.39 26.38
N ARG A 661 25.72 17.96 25.69
CA ARG A 661 25.78 16.88 24.69
C ARG A 661 26.68 17.25 23.51
N LEU A 662 26.55 18.45 22.95
CA LEU A 662 27.48 18.96 21.91
C LEU A 662 28.92 18.98 22.41
N LYS A 663 29.18 19.42 23.64
CA LYS A 663 30.52 19.43 24.24
C LYS A 663 31.15 18.03 24.32
N MET A 664 30.34 17.04 24.67
CA MET A 664 30.77 15.65 24.84
C MET A 664 31.06 14.95 23.52
N PHE A 665 30.17 15.11 22.54
CA PHE A 665 30.25 14.37 21.28
C PHE A 665 30.85 15.19 20.13
N TYR A 666 30.74 16.51 20.12
CA TYR A 666 31.27 17.39 19.06
C TYR A 666 31.97 18.62 19.64
N PRO A 667 33.13 18.44 20.31
CA PRO A 667 33.80 19.52 21.04
C PRO A 667 34.16 20.73 20.16
N GLU A 668 34.45 20.54 18.88
CA GLU A 668 34.72 21.63 17.94
C GLU A 668 33.48 22.48 17.64
N VAL A 669 32.32 21.83 17.41
CA VAL A 669 31.03 22.53 17.25
C VAL A 669 30.65 23.28 18.52
N TYR A 670 30.90 22.66 19.69
CA TYR A 670 30.73 23.32 20.98
C TYR A 670 31.61 24.58 21.11
N GLN A 671 32.89 24.53 20.70
CA GLN A 671 33.75 25.71 20.73
C GLN A 671 33.22 26.83 19.85
N GLN A 672 32.74 26.52 18.64
CA GLN A 672 32.11 27.51 17.75
C GLN A 672 30.86 28.14 18.39
N LEU A 673 30.01 27.32 19.03
CA LEU A 673 28.80 27.78 19.69
C LEU A 673 29.10 28.75 20.85
N ILE A 674 30.05 28.42 21.74
CA ILE A 674 30.38 29.29 22.88
C ILE A 674 31.16 30.54 22.48
N GLN A 675 31.88 30.52 21.35
CA GLN A 675 32.48 31.73 20.78
C GLN A 675 31.40 32.68 20.28
N LEU A 676 30.32 32.15 19.71
CA LEU A 676 29.17 32.95 19.28
C LEU A 676 28.39 33.53 20.47
N ASN A 677 28.14 32.73 21.51
CA ASN A 677 27.51 33.21 22.74
C ASN A 677 28.05 32.49 24.00
N PRO A 678 28.91 33.16 24.80
CA PRO A 678 29.51 32.57 26.00
C PRO A 678 28.51 32.16 27.09
N ALA A 679 27.31 32.73 27.11
CA ALA A 679 26.28 32.40 28.11
C ALA A 679 25.66 31.00 27.91
N LEU A 680 25.88 30.36 26.76
CA LEU A 680 25.52 28.96 26.52
C LEU A 680 26.50 27.95 27.14
N LYS A 681 27.57 28.41 27.81
CA LYS A 681 28.53 27.51 28.45
C LYS A 681 27.86 26.74 29.61
N PRO A 682 27.72 25.40 29.52
CA PRO A 682 27.12 24.63 30.59
C PRO A 682 28.03 24.60 31.82
N ALA A 683 27.41 24.54 33.00
CA ALA A 683 28.14 24.37 34.26
C ALA A 683 28.86 23.01 34.30
N GLN A 684 29.85 22.89 35.19
CA GLN A 684 30.48 21.59 35.41
C GLN A 684 29.47 20.62 36.02
N GLY A 685 29.33 19.44 35.43
CA GLY A 685 28.38 18.41 35.89
C GLY A 685 26.95 18.58 35.37
N THR A 686 26.68 19.49 34.42
CA THR A 686 25.39 19.54 33.72
C THR A 686 25.07 18.18 33.09
N GLU A 687 23.91 17.62 33.43
CA GLU A 687 23.41 16.37 32.85
C GLU A 687 23.05 16.53 31.37
N LEU A 688 23.19 15.45 30.61
CA LEU A 688 22.83 15.42 29.19
C LEU A 688 21.32 15.31 29.03
N ASN A 689 20.80 15.86 27.94
CA ASN A 689 19.42 15.60 27.57
C ASN A 689 19.28 14.19 26.98
N HIS A 690 18.21 13.49 27.39
CA HIS A 690 17.99 12.10 27.01
C HIS A 690 16.98 11.91 25.87
N TYR A 691 16.34 12.99 25.40
CA TYR A 691 15.33 12.92 24.35
C TYR A 691 15.79 13.72 23.12
N ILE A 692 15.35 13.31 21.94
CA ILE A 692 15.55 14.02 20.68
C ILE A 692 14.18 14.28 20.07
N PHE A 693 14.02 15.47 19.51
CA PHE A 693 12.85 15.86 18.75
C PHE A 693 12.80 15.10 17.42
N ASP A 694 11.70 14.38 17.20
CA ASP A 694 11.39 13.75 15.92
C ASP A 694 10.16 14.44 15.32
N ASN A 695 10.32 15.05 14.15
CA ASN A 695 9.22 15.67 13.39
C ASN A 695 8.40 14.54 12.75
N HIS A 696 7.42 14.01 13.48
CA HIS A 696 6.41 13.08 12.94
C HIS A 696 5.27 13.81 12.23
#